data_AF-A0A8T1YDS5-F1
#
_entry.id   AF-A0A8T1YDS5-F1
#
_cell.length_a   1.000
_cell.length_b   1.000
_cell.length_c   1.000
_cell.angle_alpha   90.00
_cell.angle_beta   90.00
_cell.angle_gamma   90.00
#
_symmetry.space_group_name_H-M   'P 1'
#
loop_
_entity.id
_entity.type
_entity.pdbx_description
1 polymer ?
#
loop_
_entity_poly.entity_id
_entity_poly.type
_entity_poly.pdbx_seq_one_letter_code
_entity_poly.pdbx_strand_id
1 'polypeptide(L)'
;MINDCGLMEFPYLGDWLSWRGWRDKKPIRCRLDRALANEDWHELFCNSYVEYLQMVASDHSPVVATIADKIPRGKRCFRFDKRWIGKEGLLEAISSGWNLDSSAEDGNFVEKLTNCRRAISQWRKDLSPYGRKTIEDLKSELNAAQRDDTRTREEITELTLQLKEAYRDEELYWYQKSRGLWMQLGDNNSKYFHALTKQRRARNRITGLHDENGIWSAEDKDIQNIAVSYFKDLFTITNPQAFEESLAEVQTMITDPINDFLTAPATECEVRAALFMMHPDKAPGPDGMTALFFQKAWITIKSDLLTLVNSFLQEGVFDKRLNTTNICLIPKTERPTRMTELRPISLCNVGYKVISKILCQRLKKILPNLISETQSAFVEGRLISDNILIAQEMFHGLRTNQSCKGKFMAIKTDMSKAYDRVEWSFIEELLRKMGFCEKWISWMMWCITTVQYRVLLNGQPKGLIIPERGLRQGDPLSPYLFILCTEVLIANIKKAERENLITGIKVSTASPSVSHLLFADDSLFFCKANKEQCRVILGILKQYEAVSGQQINFSKSSLQFGYKVDESIKEEIKAALGIHNLGGMGSYLGLPESLGGSKTKIFSFVRDRLQVRINGWSAKFLSKGGKEVMIKSVATALPTYVMSCFRLPKSITSKLTSAVAKFWWSSNGESRGMHWMAWDKLCSSKSEGGIGFRNVDDFNSALLAKQLWRLIMAPESLFARVFKGRYFRKSNPLDNIKSYSPSYGWRSIMSARSLVLKGLIKRVGSGASISVWEDSWIPAQFPRPAKSNGSITDPSLKVNQLIDSRTNFWNMNLLAELFDPEDVALISALPLGVSTKEDTFGWHFTKSGNYTVKSGYHTARIETSDANLKFLGPDIKSLKAYAWKVKCPPKLRHFLWQILSGCVPVTENLRKRGINCDTGCVRCGAVEETINHTLFECHPARQIWALSTIPSVTGIFPSASIYANLDHLFWRIPSEIDSSSFPWIIWYIWKARNEKIFDNVDKDPLEVLHLAEKEAQAWQVAQSELHIEIQGSLDTVTQNRVREISLDSSYFGHRCFVDGSWKKTDIFSGTGWYCTSANGEMPTMGAANIRRSLSPLHTEVEALLWAMKCMIGADNQDVAFFTDCSDLVKMVSSPTEWPAFSVYLEDLKSDKEEFSNFSLSLIPRSANVKADNLARKIRTEPHHITYVNNIPQEWLF
;
A
#
# COMPACT_ATOMS: atom_id res chain seq x y z
N MET A 1 12.36 -12.23 -30.80
CA MET A 1 11.72 -12.86 -31.96
C MET A 1 10.35 -13.42 -31.61
N ILE A 2 10.22 -14.54 -30.88
CA ILE A 2 8.91 -15.17 -30.56
C ILE A 2 7.92 -14.17 -29.92
N ASN A 3 8.37 -13.42 -28.90
CA ASN A 3 7.55 -12.40 -28.24
C ASN A 3 7.26 -11.18 -29.13
N ASP A 4 8.13 -10.89 -30.10
CA ASP A 4 7.97 -9.76 -31.02
C ASP A 4 6.94 -10.08 -32.11
N CYS A 5 6.81 -11.36 -32.47
CA CYS A 5 5.81 -11.86 -33.42
C CYS A 5 4.42 -12.13 -32.80
N GLY A 6 4.21 -11.82 -31.51
CA GLY A 6 2.94 -12.11 -30.82
C GLY A 6 2.60 -13.60 -30.69
N LEU A 7 3.60 -14.47 -30.85
CA LEU A 7 3.45 -15.92 -30.76
C LEU A 7 3.69 -16.40 -29.32
N MET A 8 2.84 -17.29 -28.86
CA MET A 8 2.90 -17.93 -27.55
C MET A 8 3.18 -19.42 -27.70
N GLU A 9 4.14 -19.90 -26.93
CA GLU A 9 4.50 -21.31 -26.91
C GLU A 9 3.45 -22.14 -26.17
N PHE A 10 3.20 -23.36 -26.65
CA PHE A 10 2.31 -24.28 -25.96
C PHE A 10 2.90 -24.73 -24.60
N PRO A 11 2.05 -25.07 -23.62
CA PRO A 11 2.44 -25.96 -22.53
C PRO A 11 3.10 -27.21 -23.11
N TYR A 12 4.12 -27.77 -22.45
CA TYR A 12 4.85 -28.94 -22.92
C TYR A 12 5.18 -29.91 -21.77
N LEU A 13 5.31 -31.19 -22.10
CA LEU A 13 5.69 -32.33 -21.26
C LEU A 13 7.05 -32.88 -21.72
N GLY A 14 7.79 -33.59 -20.85
CA GLY A 14 9.09 -34.21 -21.20
C GLY A 14 10.32 -33.28 -21.14
N ASP A 15 11.49 -33.79 -21.54
CA ASP A 15 12.74 -33.00 -21.61
C ASP A 15 12.70 -32.06 -22.81
N TRP A 16 12.59 -30.77 -22.51
CA TRP A 16 12.45 -29.69 -23.49
C TRP A 16 13.73 -29.38 -24.24
N LEU A 17 14.86 -29.94 -23.83
CA LEU A 17 16.10 -29.86 -24.58
C LEU A 17 16.02 -30.82 -25.77
N SER A 18 15.26 -30.37 -26.77
CA SER A 18 14.87 -31.16 -27.93
C SER A 18 16.03 -31.56 -28.83
N TRP A 19 17.24 -31.05 -28.61
CA TRP A 19 18.41 -31.36 -29.42
C TRP A 19 19.67 -31.59 -28.56
N ARG A 20 20.51 -32.53 -28.99
CA ARG A 20 21.81 -32.85 -28.37
C ARG A 20 22.89 -32.94 -29.43
N GLY A 21 23.99 -32.22 -29.23
CA GLY A 21 25.20 -32.35 -30.05
C GLY A 21 26.50 -32.15 -29.27
N TRP A 22 27.59 -31.96 -30.01
CA TRP A 22 28.94 -31.83 -29.46
C TRP A 22 29.59 -30.54 -29.93
N ARG A 23 30.23 -29.81 -29.00
CA ARG A 23 31.08 -28.66 -29.33
C ARG A 23 32.31 -28.69 -28.43
N ASP A 24 33.49 -28.60 -29.02
CA ASP A 24 34.78 -28.65 -28.30
C ASP A 24 34.89 -29.83 -27.31
N LYS A 25 34.45 -31.02 -27.75
CA LYS A 25 34.40 -32.27 -26.96
C LYS A 25 33.51 -32.22 -25.71
N LYS A 26 32.63 -31.21 -25.58
CA LYS A 26 31.60 -31.15 -24.53
C LYS A 26 30.21 -31.41 -25.12
N PRO A 27 29.38 -32.24 -24.46
CA PRO A 27 28.00 -32.43 -24.87
C PRO A 27 27.21 -31.15 -24.62
N ILE A 28 26.58 -30.63 -25.67
CA ILE A 28 25.68 -29.48 -25.60
C ILE A 28 24.26 -29.98 -25.83
N ARG A 29 23.32 -29.52 -24.99
CA ARG A 29 21.89 -29.73 -25.17
C ARG A 29 21.23 -28.38 -25.37
N CYS A 30 20.36 -28.28 -26.37
CA CYS A 30 19.65 -27.06 -26.72
C CYS A 30 18.20 -27.40 -27.02
N ARG A 31 17.33 -26.39 -26.93
CA ARG A 31 15.95 -26.47 -27.40
C ARG A 31 15.87 -25.81 -28.77
N LEU A 32 15.79 -26.63 -29.81
CA LEU A 32 15.63 -26.17 -31.19
C LEU A 32 14.17 -26.25 -31.64
N ASP A 33 13.42 -27.25 -31.15
CA ASP A 33 12.08 -27.57 -31.60
C ASP A 33 11.04 -27.01 -30.64
N ARG A 34 10.09 -26.23 -31.17
CA ARG A 34 9.07 -25.52 -30.40
C ARG A 34 7.78 -25.50 -31.19
N ALA A 35 6.66 -25.78 -30.53
CA ALA A 35 5.35 -25.44 -31.09
C ALA A 35 4.92 -24.08 -30.54
N LEU A 36 4.53 -23.19 -31.45
CA LEU A 36 4.12 -21.81 -31.16
C LEU A 36 2.75 -21.56 -31.81
N ALA A 37 1.91 -20.78 -31.15
CA ALA A 37 0.59 -20.41 -31.63
C ALA A 37 0.30 -18.95 -31.26
N ASN A 38 -0.44 -18.24 -32.11
CA ASN A 38 -0.88 -16.87 -31.82
C ASN A 38 -2.01 -16.86 -30.77
N GLU A 39 -2.41 -15.67 -30.33
CA GLU A 39 -3.44 -15.51 -29.30
C GLU A 39 -4.80 -16.14 -29.68
N ASP A 40 -5.19 -16.01 -30.95
CA ASP A 40 -6.47 -16.54 -31.45
C ASP A 40 -6.51 -18.08 -31.41
N TRP A 41 -5.37 -18.74 -31.66
CA TRP A 41 -5.27 -20.19 -31.57
C TRP A 41 -5.40 -20.70 -30.12
N HIS A 42 -4.75 -20.02 -29.17
CA HIS A 42 -4.89 -20.33 -27.74
C HIS A 42 -6.31 -20.03 -27.20
N GLU A 43 -7.08 -19.17 -27.88
CA GLU A 43 -8.51 -18.96 -27.61
C GLU A 43 -9.36 -20.16 -28.02
N LEU A 44 -9.10 -20.74 -29.19
CA LEU A 44 -9.87 -21.86 -29.73
C LEU A 44 -9.49 -23.19 -29.05
N PHE A 45 -8.20 -23.43 -28.78
CA PHE A 45 -7.68 -24.71 -28.32
C PHE A 45 -6.96 -24.62 -26.97
N CYS A 46 -7.67 -24.13 -25.96
CA CYS A 46 -7.10 -23.80 -24.65
C CYS A 46 -6.55 -24.99 -23.82
N ASN A 47 -6.77 -26.23 -24.24
CA ASN A 47 -6.20 -27.44 -23.62
C ASN A 47 -4.99 -27.99 -24.38
N SER A 48 -4.53 -27.33 -25.44
CA SER A 48 -3.44 -27.86 -26.24
C SER A 48 -2.13 -27.88 -25.46
N TYR A 49 -1.38 -28.95 -25.58
CA TYR A 49 -0.05 -29.08 -25.01
C TYR A 49 0.85 -29.84 -25.98
N VAL A 50 2.14 -29.80 -25.70
CA VAL A 50 3.19 -30.45 -26.47
C VAL A 50 3.83 -31.53 -25.60
N GLU A 51 4.36 -32.58 -26.18
CA GLU A 51 5.12 -33.59 -25.47
C GLU A 51 6.44 -33.82 -26.20
N TYR A 52 7.55 -33.61 -25.49
CA TYR A 52 8.89 -33.95 -25.93
C TYR A 52 9.15 -35.40 -25.53
N LEU A 53 9.09 -36.29 -26.50
CA LEU A 53 9.33 -37.71 -26.31
C LEU A 53 10.83 -37.99 -26.13
N GLN A 54 11.17 -39.20 -25.68
CA GLN A 54 12.56 -39.59 -25.49
C GLN A 54 13.33 -39.61 -26.82
N MET A 55 14.59 -39.16 -26.78
CA MET A 55 15.53 -39.28 -27.89
C MET A 55 15.90 -40.75 -28.08
N VAL A 56 15.25 -41.42 -29.03
CA VAL A 56 15.59 -42.79 -29.44
C VAL A 56 16.24 -42.71 -30.81
N ALA A 57 17.54 -43.02 -30.88
CA ALA A 57 18.34 -43.08 -32.12
C ALA A 57 18.42 -41.77 -32.95
N SER A 58 18.12 -40.61 -32.36
CA SER A 58 18.16 -39.29 -33.01
C SER A 58 18.89 -38.27 -32.14
N ASP A 59 19.48 -37.25 -32.76
CA ASP A 59 19.99 -36.06 -32.07
C ASP A 59 18.88 -35.06 -31.72
N HIS A 60 17.64 -35.32 -32.17
CA HIS A 60 16.41 -34.61 -31.83
C HIS A 60 15.41 -35.47 -31.04
N SER A 61 14.69 -34.85 -30.10
CA SER A 61 13.51 -35.40 -29.44
C SER A 61 12.27 -35.22 -30.32
N PRO A 62 11.47 -36.26 -30.59
CA PRO A 62 10.18 -36.08 -31.25
C PRO A 62 9.27 -35.18 -30.41
N VAL A 63 8.55 -34.28 -31.07
CA VAL A 63 7.68 -33.28 -30.43
C VAL A 63 6.24 -33.51 -30.89
N VAL A 64 5.36 -33.92 -30.00
CA VAL A 64 3.95 -34.19 -30.29
C VAL A 64 3.09 -33.05 -29.77
N ALA A 65 2.33 -32.37 -30.63
CA ALA A 65 1.38 -31.34 -30.20
C ALA A 65 -0.04 -31.93 -30.16
N THR A 66 -0.59 -32.07 -28.95
CA THR A 66 -1.98 -32.47 -28.72
C THR A 66 -2.86 -31.22 -28.76
N ILE A 67 -3.84 -31.20 -29.66
CA ILE A 67 -4.80 -30.09 -29.80
C ILE A 67 -6.13 -30.53 -29.19
N ALA A 68 -6.64 -29.76 -28.24
CA ALA A 68 -7.89 -30.09 -27.56
C ALA A 68 -8.76 -28.84 -27.27
N ASP A 69 -10.05 -28.98 -27.59
CA ASP A 69 -11.04 -27.92 -27.70
C ASP A 69 -12.14 -27.98 -26.61
N LYS A 70 -12.27 -29.09 -25.85
CA LYS A 70 -13.34 -29.24 -24.84
C LYS A 70 -12.86 -29.41 -23.39
N ILE A 71 -13.51 -28.66 -22.51
CA ILE A 71 -13.47 -28.81 -21.04
C ILE A 71 -14.71 -29.64 -20.64
N PRO A 72 -14.57 -30.74 -19.86
CA PRO A 72 -15.71 -31.31 -19.15
C PRO A 72 -16.25 -30.25 -18.18
N ARG A 73 -17.46 -29.74 -18.44
CA ARG A 73 -18.09 -28.73 -17.56
C ARG A 73 -18.45 -29.39 -16.23
N GLY A 74 -17.57 -29.32 -15.24
CA GLY A 74 -17.91 -29.64 -13.86
C GLY A 74 -19.00 -28.70 -13.31
N LYS A 75 -19.77 -29.16 -12.31
CA LYS A 75 -20.73 -28.32 -11.58
C LYS A 75 -20.03 -27.04 -11.11
N ARG A 76 -20.59 -25.87 -11.46
CA ARG A 76 -20.04 -24.57 -11.03
C ARG A 76 -20.38 -24.34 -9.55
N CYS A 77 -19.36 -24.15 -8.71
CA CYS A 77 -19.57 -23.71 -7.34
C CYS A 77 -20.08 -22.26 -7.31
N PHE A 78 -21.01 -21.96 -6.41
CA PHE A 78 -21.46 -20.59 -6.16
C PHE A 78 -20.28 -19.73 -5.67
N ARG A 79 -20.19 -18.51 -6.18
CA ARG A 79 -19.28 -17.47 -5.70
C ARG A 79 -19.99 -16.13 -5.85
N PHE A 80 -19.95 -15.31 -4.81
CA PHE A 80 -20.50 -13.96 -4.85
C PHE A 80 -19.74 -13.12 -5.88
N ASP A 81 -20.48 -12.52 -6.81
CA ASP A 81 -19.94 -11.71 -7.90
C ASP A 81 -20.13 -10.22 -7.60
N LYS A 82 -19.10 -9.41 -7.87
CA LYS A 82 -19.14 -7.97 -7.60
C LYS A 82 -20.18 -7.27 -8.47
N ARG A 83 -20.44 -7.80 -9.67
CA ARG A 83 -21.42 -7.27 -10.64
C ARG A 83 -22.86 -7.29 -10.16
N TRP A 84 -23.14 -8.04 -9.09
CA TRP A 84 -24.49 -8.09 -8.52
C TRP A 84 -24.81 -6.84 -7.70
N ILE A 85 -23.79 -6.13 -7.21
CA ILE A 85 -23.96 -4.94 -6.39
C ILE A 85 -24.49 -3.80 -7.26
N GLY A 86 -25.54 -3.14 -6.80
CA GLY A 86 -26.19 -2.05 -7.53
C GLY A 86 -27.35 -2.51 -8.41
N LYS A 87 -27.54 -3.82 -8.60
CA LYS A 87 -28.71 -4.35 -9.31
C LYS A 87 -29.93 -4.39 -8.39
N GLU A 88 -31.07 -4.00 -8.93
CA GLU A 88 -32.36 -4.05 -8.22
C GLU A 88 -32.70 -5.48 -7.77
N GLY A 89 -33.30 -5.61 -6.59
CA GLY A 89 -33.70 -6.89 -6.03
C GLY A 89 -32.61 -7.65 -5.26
N LEU A 90 -31.32 -7.24 -5.33
CA LEU A 90 -30.25 -7.95 -4.62
C LEU A 90 -30.39 -7.83 -3.10
N LEU A 91 -30.60 -6.63 -2.57
CA LEU A 91 -30.68 -6.41 -1.11
C LEU A 91 -31.94 -7.04 -0.52
N GLU A 92 -33.02 -7.06 -1.30
CA GLU A 92 -34.26 -7.75 -0.99
C GLU A 92 -34.05 -9.27 -0.99
N ALA A 93 -33.34 -9.82 -1.98
CA ALA A 93 -32.98 -11.24 -2.03
C ALA A 93 -32.07 -11.65 -0.85
N ILE A 94 -31.16 -10.77 -0.44
CA ILE A 94 -30.33 -10.98 0.75
C ILE A 94 -31.19 -10.96 2.00
N SER A 95 -32.03 -9.93 2.17
CA SER A 95 -32.84 -9.76 3.39
C SER A 95 -33.90 -10.85 3.54
N SER A 96 -34.60 -11.20 2.46
CA SER A 96 -35.56 -12.33 2.44
C SER A 96 -34.88 -13.66 2.70
N GLY A 97 -33.70 -13.90 2.12
CA GLY A 97 -32.94 -15.12 2.38
C GLY A 97 -32.37 -15.18 3.81
N TRP A 98 -32.04 -14.03 4.41
CA TRP A 98 -31.40 -13.96 5.74
C TRP A 98 -32.44 -14.09 6.86
N ASN A 99 -33.62 -13.50 6.65
CA ASN A 99 -34.75 -13.48 7.58
C ASN A 99 -35.77 -14.61 7.31
N LEU A 100 -35.45 -15.54 6.41
CA LEU A 100 -36.34 -16.68 6.14
C LEU A 100 -36.46 -17.51 7.42
N ASP A 101 -37.67 -17.62 7.99
CA ASP A 101 -37.95 -18.33 9.23
C ASP A 101 -37.35 -19.75 9.19
N SER A 102 -36.21 -19.92 9.86
CA SER A 102 -35.76 -21.24 10.28
C SER A 102 -36.72 -21.66 11.37
N SER A 103 -37.40 -22.79 11.18
CA SER A 103 -38.36 -23.40 12.10
C SER A 103 -37.76 -23.89 13.44
N ALA A 104 -36.66 -23.27 13.88
CA ALA A 104 -36.04 -23.42 15.18
C ALA A 104 -35.76 -22.01 15.70
N GLU A 105 -36.12 -21.74 16.96
CA GLU A 105 -35.94 -20.44 17.64
C GLU A 105 -34.47 -19.97 17.75
N ASP A 106 -33.51 -20.70 17.16
CA ASP A 106 -32.11 -20.31 16.95
C ASP A 106 -31.64 -20.74 15.53
N GLY A 107 -31.89 -19.90 14.53
CA GLY A 107 -31.33 -20.12 13.18
C GLY A 107 -29.80 -19.98 13.18
N ASN A 108 -29.09 -21.11 13.10
CA ASN A 108 -27.62 -21.14 13.05
C ASN A 108 -27.09 -20.26 11.88
N PHE A 109 -26.15 -19.35 12.15
CA PHE A 109 -25.57 -18.39 11.20
C PHE A 109 -25.19 -19.00 9.82
N VAL A 110 -24.70 -20.24 9.80
CA VAL A 110 -24.32 -20.95 8.57
C VAL A 110 -25.53 -21.29 7.70
N GLU A 111 -26.69 -21.52 8.31
CA GLU A 111 -27.95 -21.81 7.62
C GLU A 111 -28.53 -20.55 7.00
N LYS A 112 -28.49 -19.42 7.72
CA LYS A 112 -28.82 -18.10 7.15
C LYS A 112 -27.97 -17.78 5.92
N LEU A 113 -26.66 -18.03 5.97
CA LEU A 113 -25.77 -17.90 4.80
C LEU A 113 -26.17 -18.82 3.64
N THR A 114 -26.59 -20.05 3.95
CA THR A 114 -27.03 -21.02 2.95
C THR A 114 -28.35 -20.60 2.29
N ASN A 115 -29.29 -20.08 3.08
CA ASN A 115 -30.57 -19.55 2.60
C ASN A 115 -30.36 -18.32 1.72
N CYS A 116 -29.53 -17.36 2.15
CA CYS A 116 -29.13 -16.24 1.30
C CYS A 116 -28.47 -16.69 -0.01
N ARG A 117 -27.58 -17.67 0.05
CA ARG A 117 -26.97 -18.23 -1.16
C ARG A 117 -28.03 -18.79 -2.11
N ARG A 118 -29.06 -19.47 -1.61
CA ARG A 118 -30.18 -19.99 -2.42
C ARG A 118 -31.00 -18.84 -3.00
N ALA A 119 -31.38 -17.86 -2.18
CA ALA A 119 -32.13 -16.69 -2.61
C ALA A 119 -31.40 -15.90 -3.70
N ILE A 120 -30.11 -15.58 -3.50
CA ILE A 120 -29.26 -14.92 -4.51
C ILE A 120 -29.12 -15.78 -5.76
N SER A 121 -28.99 -17.11 -5.62
CA SER A 121 -28.89 -18.00 -6.77
C SER A 121 -30.18 -18.06 -7.58
N GLN A 122 -31.34 -17.91 -6.94
CA GLN A 122 -32.64 -17.86 -7.59
C GLN A 122 -32.85 -16.51 -8.26
N TRP A 123 -32.67 -15.40 -7.54
CA TRP A 123 -32.65 -14.04 -8.09
C TRP A 123 -31.74 -13.92 -9.32
N ARG A 124 -30.57 -14.58 -9.27
CA ARG A 124 -29.64 -14.62 -10.41
C ARG A 124 -30.20 -15.36 -11.63
N LYS A 125 -31.01 -16.41 -11.48
CA LYS A 125 -31.58 -17.09 -12.64
C LYS A 125 -32.55 -16.18 -13.40
N ASP A 126 -33.21 -15.30 -12.66
CA ASP A 126 -34.20 -14.37 -13.19
C ASP A 126 -33.50 -13.17 -13.88
N LEU A 127 -32.25 -12.87 -13.52
CA LEU A 127 -31.37 -11.89 -14.16
C LEU A 127 -30.32 -12.55 -15.08
N SER A 128 -30.61 -12.63 -16.38
CA SER A 128 -29.60 -13.07 -17.36
C SER A 128 -28.44 -12.07 -17.44
N PRO A 129 -27.18 -12.45 -17.15
CA PRO A 129 -26.06 -11.54 -17.31
C PRO A 129 -25.80 -11.28 -18.80
N TYR A 130 -25.47 -10.04 -19.17
CA TYR A 130 -25.06 -9.68 -20.52
C TYR A 130 -23.83 -10.51 -20.95
N GLY A 131 -24.06 -11.46 -21.86
CA GLY A 131 -23.00 -12.30 -22.42
C GLY A 131 -22.48 -11.73 -23.74
N ARG A 132 -21.39 -12.30 -24.25
CA ARG A 132 -20.85 -11.96 -25.59
C ARG A 132 -21.93 -12.04 -26.68
N LYS A 133 -22.80 -13.05 -26.57
CA LYS A 133 -23.97 -13.24 -27.44
C LYS A 133 -24.96 -12.07 -27.33
N THR A 134 -25.35 -11.67 -26.12
CA THR A 134 -26.25 -10.53 -25.90
C THR A 134 -25.68 -9.21 -26.41
N ILE A 135 -24.36 -8.99 -26.29
CA ILE A 135 -23.69 -7.81 -26.85
C ILE A 135 -23.72 -7.83 -28.39
N GLU A 136 -23.53 -9.01 -29.01
CA GLU A 136 -23.63 -9.18 -30.46
C GLU A 136 -25.07 -9.01 -30.97
N ASP A 137 -26.05 -9.52 -30.23
CA ASP A 137 -27.48 -9.37 -30.52
C ASP A 137 -27.90 -7.89 -30.42
N LEU A 138 -27.57 -7.20 -29.31
CA LEU A 138 -27.84 -5.76 -29.13
C LEU A 138 -27.14 -4.88 -30.17
N LYS A 139 -25.92 -5.24 -30.60
CA LYS A 139 -25.25 -4.57 -31.73
C LYS A 139 -26.01 -4.73 -33.03
N SER A 140 -26.47 -5.95 -33.31
CA SER A 140 -27.22 -6.25 -34.53
C SER A 140 -28.55 -5.50 -34.55
N GLU A 141 -29.25 -5.48 -33.41
CA GLU A 141 -30.51 -4.74 -33.23
C GLU A 141 -30.31 -3.22 -33.34
N LEU A 142 -29.26 -2.66 -32.73
CA LEU A 142 -28.95 -1.23 -32.84
C LEU A 142 -28.59 -0.85 -34.29
N ASN A 143 -27.82 -1.68 -35.00
CA ASN A 143 -27.50 -1.45 -36.41
C ASN A 143 -28.72 -1.57 -37.31
N ALA A 144 -29.66 -2.47 -37.01
CA ALA A 144 -30.93 -2.59 -37.73
C ALA A 144 -31.83 -1.38 -37.46
N ALA A 145 -31.93 -0.94 -36.20
CA ALA A 145 -32.71 0.23 -35.80
C ALA A 145 -32.18 1.56 -36.38
N GLN A 146 -30.86 1.69 -36.55
CA GLN A 146 -30.24 2.86 -37.18
C GLN A 146 -30.40 2.91 -38.70
N ARG A 147 -30.80 1.81 -39.34
CA ARG A 147 -31.02 1.72 -40.79
C ARG A 147 -32.48 1.78 -41.19
N ASP A 148 -33.39 1.76 -40.22
CA ASP A 148 -34.83 1.78 -40.42
C ASP A 148 -35.37 3.18 -40.06
N ASP A 149 -35.75 3.95 -41.08
CA ASP A 149 -36.25 5.33 -40.95
C ASP A 149 -37.62 5.41 -40.23
N THR A 150 -38.24 4.27 -39.93
CA THR A 150 -39.55 4.20 -39.25
C THR A 150 -39.45 4.08 -37.73
N ARG A 151 -38.26 3.81 -37.17
CA ARG A 151 -38.09 3.64 -35.72
C ARG A 151 -37.89 4.97 -34.98
N THR A 152 -38.40 5.03 -33.75
CA THR A 152 -38.35 6.25 -32.95
C THR A 152 -36.95 6.50 -32.37
N ARG A 153 -36.63 7.79 -32.18
CA ARG A 153 -35.34 8.22 -31.60
C ARG A 153 -35.15 7.70 -30.15
N GLU A 154 -36.25 7.42 -29.46
CA GLU A 154 -36.30 6.84 -28.12
C GLU A 154 -35.81 5.39 -28.12
N GLU A 155 -36.27 4.55 -29.06
CA GLU A 155 -35.82 3.16 -29.19
C GLU A 155 -34.32 3.03 -29.50
N ILE A 156 -33.79 3.91 -30.37
CA ILE A 156 -32.35 3.93 -30.67
C ILE A 156 -31.54 4.34 -29.45
N THR A 157 -32.07 5.26 -28.63
CA THR A 157 -31.42 5.74 -27.41
C THR A 157 -31.41 4.64 -26.34
N GLU A 158 -32.53 3.92 -26.18
CA GLU A 158 -32.69 2.78 -25.28
C GLU A 158 -31.74 1.63 -25.64
N LEU A 159 -31.70 1.22 -26.91
CA LEU A 159 -30.76 0.20 -27.40
C LEU A 159 -29.29 0.61 -27.22
N THR A 160 -29.01 1.91 -27.40
CA THR A 160 -27.67 2.46 -27.16
C THR A 160 -27.30 2.41 -25.67
N LEU A 161 -28.26 2.66 -24.77
CA LEU A 161 -28.06 2.60 -23.32
C LEU A 161 -27.83 1.15 -22.87
N GLN A 162 -28.67 0.21 -23.31
CA GLN A 162 -28.54 -1.21 -23.02
C GLN A 162 -27.21 -1.78 -23.53
N LEU A 163 -26.75 -1.38 -24.72
CA LEU A 163 -25.45 -1.79 -25.24
C LEU A 163 -24.29 -1.23 -24.40
N LYS A 164 -24.40 0.00 -23.89
CA LYS A 164 -23.40 0.60 -22.99
C LYS A 164 -23.34 -0.15 -21.65
N GLU A 165 -24.49 -0.45 -21.06
CA GLU A 165 -24.58 -1.26 -19.83
C GLU A 165 -23.96 -2.65 -20.02
N ALA A 166 -24.25 -3.29 -21.15
CA ALA A 166 -23.70 -4.59 -21.47
C ALA A 166 -22.16 -4.57 -21.59
N TYR A 167 -21.59 -3.54 -22.20
CA TYR A 167 -20.12 -3.34 -22.24
C TYR A 167 -19.52 -3.08 -20.86
N ARG A 168 -20.20 -2.29 -20.02
CA ARG A 168 -19.78 -2.02 -18.64
C ARG A 168 -19.78 -3.29 -17.79
N ASP A 169 -20.81 -4.13 -17.90
CA ASP A 169 -20.88 -5.43 -17.21
C ASP A 169 -19.76 -6.37 -17.68
N GLU A 170 -19.45 -6.37 -18.97
CA GLU A 170 -18.34 -7.16 -19.53
C GLU A 170 -16.97 -6.66 -19.03
N GLU A 171 -16.75 -5.34 -19.01
CA GLU A 171 -15.53 -4.72 -18.49
C GLU A 171 -15.33 -5.07 -17.00
N LEU A 172 -16.37 -4.93 -16.17
CA LEU A 172 -16.37 -5.31 -14.76
C LEU A 172 -16.04 -6.79 -14.55
N TYR A 173 -16.59 -7.67 -15.38
CA TYR A 173 -16.33 -9.11 -15.33
C TYR A 173 -14.85 -9.43 -15.60
N TRP A 174 -14.26 -8.85 -16.65
CA TRP A 174 -12.85 -9.08 -16.99
C TRP A 174 -11.90 -8.36 -16.03
N TYR A 175 -12.28 -7.20 -15.51
CA TYR A 175 -11.56 -6.54 -14.42
C TYR A 175 -11.43 -7.46 -13.19
N GLN A 176 -12.56 -7.99 -12.70
CA GLN A 176 -12.57 -8.88 -11.54
C GLN A 176 -11.76 -10.17 -11.79
N LYS A 177 -11.84 -10.74 -13.01
CA LYS A 177 -11.12 -11.96 -13.37
C LYS A 177 -9.63 -11.77 -13.63
N SER A 178 -9.24 -10.63 -14.19
CA SER A 178 -7.84 -10.29 -14.44
C SER A 178 -7.07 -10.05 -13.12
N ARG A 179 -7.78 -9.73 -12.02
CA ARG A 179 -7.21 -9.39 -10.71
C ARG A 179 -6.19 -8.25 -10.80
N GLY A 180 -6.33 -7.36 -11.79
CA GLY A 180 -5.48 -6.20 -11.98
C GLY A 180 -5.99 -5.00 -11.18
N LEU A 181 -5.35 -4.67 -10.05
CA LEU A 181 -5.75 -3.56 -9.16
C LEU A 181 -5.44 -2.14 -9.69
N TRP A 182 -5.00 -2.00 -10.94
CA TRP A 182 -4.37 -0.78 -11.46
C TRP A 182 -5.29 0.02 -12.40
N MET A 183 -6.40 -0.55 -12.86
CA MET A 183 -7.34 0.12 -13.76
C MET A 183 -8.29 1.05 -12.98
N GLN A 184 -8.59 2.20 -13.56
CA GLN A 184 -9.73 3.04 -13.18
C GLN A 184 -10.89 2.75 -14.15
N LEU A 185 -12.12 2.67 -13.64
CA LEU A 185 -13.32 2.35 -14.42
C LEU A 185 -13.49 3.35 -15.59
N GLY A 186 -13.73 2.86 -16.81
CA GLY A 186 -13.89 3.68 -18.03
C GLY A 186 -12.71 3.63 -19.01
N ASP A 187 -11.76 2.71 -18.82
CA ASP A 187 -10.74 2.36 -19.83
C ASP A 187 -11.23 1.13 -20.62
N ASN A 188 -11.50 1.27 -21.93
CA ASN A 188 -12.07 0.20 -22.76
C ASN A 188 -11.43 -1.19 -22.52
N ASN A 189 -12.29 -2.20 -22.35
CA ASN A 189 -11.97 -3.63 -22.31
C ASN A 189 -11.04 -4.03 -23.47
N SER A 190 -9.73 -4.05 -23.22
CA SER A 190 -8.75 -4.43 -24.24
C SER A 190 -8.55 -5.94 -24.27
N LYS A 191 -8.29 -6.50 -25.48
CA LYS A 191 -7.87 -7.90 -25.70
C LYS A 191 -6.84 -8.38 -24.68
N TYR A 192 -6.01 -7.45 -24.20
CA TYR A 192 -5.06 -7.65 -23.11
C TYR A 192 -5.62 -8.30 -21.82
N PHE A 193 -6.81 -7.94 -21.33
CA PHE A 193 -7.33 -8.51 -20.07
C PHE A 193 -7.82 -9.94 -20.24
N HIS A 194 -8.35 -10.23 -21.43
CA HIS A 194 -8.68 -11.59 -21.87
C HIS A 194 -7.40 -12.41 -21.94
N ALA A 195 -6.37 -11.89 -22.61
CA ALA A 195 -5.04 -12.50 -22.69
C ALA A 195 -4.43 -12.79 -21.31
N LEU A 196 -4.42 -11.80 -20.40
CA LEU A 196 -3.82 -11.93 -19.07
C LEU A 196 -4.56 -12.94 -18.19
N THR A 197 -5.89 -12.96 -18.28
CA THR A 197 -6.71 -13.94 -17.56
C THR A 197 -6.48 -15.34 -18.11
N LYS A 198 -6.45 -15.50 -19.44
CA LYS A 198 -6.19 -16.79 -20.11
C LYS A 198 -4.77 -17.29 -19.83
N GLN A 199 -3.75 -16.43 -19.93
CA GLN A 199 -2.35 -16.75 -19.60
C GLN A 199 -2.20 -17.21 -18.15
N ARG A 200 -2.85 -16.54 -17.20
CA ARG A 200 -2.85 -16.98 -15.79
C ARG A 200 -3.56 -18.32 -15.60
N ARG A 201 -4.67 -18.57 -16.30
CA ARG A 201 -5.36 -19.86 -16.25
C ARG A 201 -4.49 -20.98 -16.82
N ALA A 202 -3.85 -20.75 -17.95
CA ALA A 202 -2.93 -21.71 -18.56
C ALA A 202 -1.76 -22.02 -17.62
N ARG A 203 -1.13 -21.00 -17.03
CA ARG A 203 -0.03 -21.16 -16.06
C ARG A 203 -0.44 -21.88 -14.77
N ASN A 204 -1.64 -21.59 -14.26
CA ASN A 204 -2.11 -22.16 -13.00
C ASN A 204 -2.75 -23.54 -13.15
N ARG A 205 -2.95 -24.01 -14.38
CA ARG A 205 -3.52 -25.33 -14.63
C ARG A 205 -2.49 -26.40 -14.32
N ILE A 206 -2.92 -27.40 -13.56
CA ILE A 206 -2.13 -28.59 -13.30
C ILE A 206 -2.51 -29.61 -14.38
N THR A 207 -1.56 -29.92 -15.26
CA THR A 207 -1.73 -30.88 -16.36
C THR A 207 -1.35 -32.30 -15.97
N GLY A 208 -0.42 -32.45 -15.02
CA GLY A 208 0.00 -33.72 -14.46
C GLY A 208 1.01 -33.51 -13.34
N LEU A 209 1.25 -34.55 -12.56
CA LEU A 209 2.20 -34.55 -11.45
C LEU A 209 2.96 -35.87 -11.42
N HIS A 210 4.22 -35.83 -10.98
CA HIS A 210 4.92 -37.03 -10.57
C HIS A 210 4.46 -37.49 -9.19
N ASP A 211 4.27 -38.80 -9.04
CA ASP A 211 4.11 -39.46 -7.74
C ASP A 211 5.46 -39.57 -6.98
N GLU A 212 5.45 -40.23 -5.82
CA GLU A 212 6.65 -40.42 -4.98
C GLU A 212 7.69 -41.35 -5.62
N ASN A 213 7.26 -42.25 -6.50
CA ASN A 213 8.12 -43.18 -7.24
C ASN A 213 8.69 -42.54 -8.53
N GLY A 214 8.32 -41.29 -8.83
CA GLY A 214 8.74 -40.59 -10.03
C GLY A 214 7.92 -40.92 -11.28
N ILE A 215 6.79 -41.63 -11.14
CA ILE A 215 5.88 -41.96 -12.24
C ILE A 215 5.01 -40.73 -12.54
N TRP A 216 4.89 -40.38 -13.81
CA TRP A 216 4.08 -39.25 -14.27
C TRP A 216 2.62 -39.64 -14.41
N SER A 217 1.72 -38.88 -13.76
CA SER A 217 0.26 -39.07 -13.87
C SER A 217 -0.41 -37.82 -14.47
N ALA A 218 -1.14 -38.02 -15.55
CA ALA A 218 -1.92 -36.96 -16.24
C ALA A 218 -3.44 -37.10 -16.05
N GLU A 219 -3.91 -38.21 -15.48
CA GLU A 219 -5.35 -38.42 -15.22
C GLU A 219 -5.83 -37.64 -14.00
N ASP A 220 -7.00 -36.99 -14.10
CA ASP A 220 -7.57 -36.17 -13.02
C ASP A 220 -7.74 -36.94 -11.70
N LYS A 221 -8.03 -38.25 -11.76
CA LYS A 221 -8.21 -39.11 -10.57
C LYS A 221 -6.88 -39.39 -9.88
N ASP A 222 -5.82 -39.63 -10.64
CA ASP A 222 -4.50 -39.91 -10.10
C ASP A 222 -3.84 -38.64 -9.56
N ILE A 223 -3.98 -37.51 -10.26
CA ILE A 223 -3.57 -36.18 -9.77
C ILE A 223 -4.27 -35.87 -8.44
N GLN A 224 -5.57 -36.21 -8.33
CA GLN A 224 -6.30 -36.08 -7.08
C GLN A 224 -5.71 -36.96 -5.98
N ASN A 225 -5.42 -38.23 -6.24
CA ASN A 225 -4.86 -39.14 -5.25
C ASN A 225 -3.48 -38.68 -4.77
N ILE A 226 -2.59 -38.28 -5.70
CA ILE A 226 -1.27 -37.72 -5.40
C ILE A 226 -1.40 -36.50 -4.49
N ALA A 227 -2.26 -35.55 -4.84
CA ALA A 227 -2.42 -34.32 -4.06
C ALA A 227 -3.00 -34.60 -2.66
N VAL A 228 -3.98 -35.50 -2.55
CA VAL A 228 -4.62 -35.84 -1.27
C VAL A 228 -3.65 -36.62 -0.37
N SER A 229 -2.94 -37.62 -0.90
CA SER A 229 -1.92 -38.38 -0.13
C SER A 229 -0.87 -37.44 0.41
N TYR A 230 -0.28 -36.62 -0.46
CA TYR A 230 0.77 -35.67 -0.08
C TYR A 230 0.39 -34.76 1.09
N PHE A 231 -0.85 -34.24 1.13
CA PHE A 231 -1.29 -33.40 2.24
C PHE A 231 -1.69 -34.20 3.47
N LYS A 232 -2.22 -35.42 3.33
CA LYS A 232 -2.44 -36.31 4.48
C LYS A 232 -1.12 -36.58 5.18
N ASP A 233 -0.12 -37.05 4.45
CA ASP A 233 1.21 -37.39 5.00
C ASP A 233 1.91 -36.15 5.60
N LEU A 234 1.73 -34.98 4.97
CA LEU A 234 2.27 -33.73 5.49
C LEU A 234 1.63 -33.31 6.83
N PHE A 235 0.32 -33.50 6.99
CA PHE A 235 -0.44 -33.07 8.16
C PHE A 235 -0.63 -34.16 9.22
N THR A 236 -0.02 -35.33 9.08
CA THR A 236 0.02 -36.37 10.12
C THR A 236 0.97 -35.98 11.25
N ILE A 237 0.56 -36.20 12.49
CA ILE A 237 1.33 -35.90 13.71
C ILE A 237 2.60 -36.76 13.80
N THR A 238 3.71 -36.19 14.30
CA THR A 238 4.95 -36.96 14.57
C THR A 238 5.17 -37.35 16.04
N ASN A 239 4.19 -37.09 16.91
CA ASN A 239 4.21 -37.35 18.35
C ASN A 239 5.46 -36.76 19.06
N PRO A 240 5.64 -35.43 19.04
CA PRO A 240 6.74 -34.77 19.74
C PRO A 240 6.74 -35.08 21.24
N GLN A 241 7.93 -35.29 21.80
CA GLN A 241 8.17 -35.50 23.24
C GLN A 241 9.16 -34.45 23.77
N ALA A 242 9.31 -34.33 25.10
CA ALA A 242 10.27 -33.44 25.78
C ALA A 242 10.04 -31.92 25.62
N PHE A 243 8.79 -31.47 25.81
CA PHE A 243 8.45 -30.04 25.82
C PHE A 243 9.13 -29.27 26.95
N GLU A 244 9.23 -29.86 28.14
CA GLU A 244 9.68 -29.18 29.35
C GLU A 244 11.09 -28.61 29.24
N GLU A 245 12.05 -29.41 28.74
CA GLU A 245 13.43 -28.97 28.54
C GLU A 245 13.53 -27.83 27.51
N SER A 246 12.80 -27.94 26.40
CA SER A 246 12.83 -26.97 25.31
C SER A 246 12.17 -25.64 25.68
N LEU A 247 11.13 -25.68 26.51
CA LEU A 247 10.34 -24.53 26.94
C LEU A 247 10.87 -23.88 28.23
N ALA A 248 11.84 -24.48 28.92
CA ALA A 248 12.35 -24.03 30.22
C ALA A 248 12.77 -22.54 30.23
N GLU A 249 13.38 -22.07 29.14
CA GLU A 249 13.91 -20.71 29.00
C GLU A 249 12.88 -19.68 28.52
N VAL A 250 11.67 -20.11 28.15
CA VAL A 250 10.61 -19.22 27.71
C VAL A 250 10.06 -18.47 28.92
N GLN A 251 10.02 -17.14 28.83
CA GLN A 251 9.55 -16.28 29.91
C GLN A 251 8.00 -16.24 29.94
N THR A 252 7.45 -16.33 31.14
CA THR A 252 6.03 -16.10 31.40
C THR A 252 5.80 -14.60 31.51
N MET A 253 5.29 -13.99 30.43
CA MET A 253 5.16 -12.53 30.29
C MET A 253 3.70 -12.06 30.28
N ILE A 254 2.75 -12.97 30.08
CA ILE A 254 1.33 -12.66 30.10
C ILE A 254 0.85 -12.63 31.55
N THR A 255 0.31 -11.49 31.97
CA THR A 255 -0.26 -11.27 33.30
C THR A 255 -1.79 -11.35 33.25
N ASP A 256 -2.44 -11.46 34.41
CA ASP A 256 -3.90 -11.53 34.49
C ASP A 256 -4.60 -10.31 33.84
N PRO A 257 -4.16 -9.06 34.02
CA PRO A 257 -4.74 -7.92 33.29
C PRO A 257 -4.64 -8.01 31.77
N ILE A 258 -3.57 -8.65 31.26
CA ILE A 258 -3.43 -8.90 29.82
C ILE A 258 -4.43 -9.99 29.40
N ASN A 259 -4.58 -11.06 30.17
CA ASN A 259 -5.58 -12.10 29.91
C ASN A 259 -7.00 -11.55 29.93
N ASP A 260 -7.34 -10.66 30.86
CA ASP A 260 -8.65 -9.99 30.92
C ASP A 260 -8.91 -9.17 29.65
N PHE A 261 -7.93 -8.39 29.20
CA PHE A 261 -8.00 -7.67 27.93
C PHE A 261 -8.18 -8.60 26.73
N LEU A 262 -7.42 -9.70 26.67
CA LEU A 262 -7.48 -10.66 25.57
C LEU A 262 -8.81 -11.41 25.52
N THR A 263 -9.43 -11.67 26.67
CA THR A 263 -10.64 -12.49 26.80
C THR A 263 -11.95 -11.71 26.93
N ALA A 264 -11.89 -10.39 26.90
CA ALA A 264 -13.05 -9.51 26.93
C ALA A 264 -14.06 -9.82 25.78
N PRO A 265 -15.37 -9.58 25.96
CA PRO A 265 -16.35 -9.68 24.87
C PRO A 265 -15.97 -8.77 23.68
N ALA A 266 -16.36 -9.17 22.47
CA ALA A 266 -16.14 -8.34 21.28
C ALA A 266 -17.23 -7.27 21.18
N THR A 267 -16.83 -6.04 20.86
CA THR A 267 -17.75 -4.93 20.58
C THR A 267 -18.16 -4.91 19.10
N GLU A 268 -19.31 -4.31 18.77
CA GLU A 268 -19.72 -4.11 17.37
C GLU A 268 -18.62 -3.38 16.58
N CYS A 269 -17.99 -2.38 17.19
CA CYS A 269 -16.87 -1.63 16.61
C CYS A 269 -15.67 -2.53 16.27
N GLU A 270 -15.31 -3.46 17.15
CA GLU A 270 -14.21 -4.41 16.92
C GLU A 270 -14.53 -5.38 15.78
N VAL A 271 -15.75 -5.94 15.77
CA VAL A 271 -16.23 -6.85 14.70
C VAL A 271 -16.27 -6.12 13.35
N ARG A 272 -16.80 -4.91 13.32
CA ARG A 272 -16.85 -4.07 12.14
C ARG A 272 -15.45 -3.73 11.64
N ALA A 273 -14.55 -3.30 12.51
CA ALA A 273 -13.17 -3.01 12.14
C ALA A 273 -12.49 -4.25 11.52
N ALA A 274 -12.65 -5.42 12.14
CA ALA A 274 -12.10 -6.68 11.63
C ALA A 274 -12.60 -7.01 10.21
N LEU A 275 -13.90 -6.83 9.94
CA LEU A 275 -14.50 -7.09 8.63
C LEU A 275 -14.07 -6.08 7.56
N PHE A 276 -14.06 -4.78 7.88
CA PHE A 276 -13.74 -3.72 6.93
C PHE A 276 -12.23 -3.59 6.66
N MET A 277 -11.37 -4.12 7.52
CA MET A 277 -9.95 -4.32 7.23
C MET A 277 -9.69 -5.39 6.15
N MET A 278 -10.68 -6.26 5.85
CA MET A 278 -10.55 -7.27 4.81
C MET A 278 -10.78 -6.66 3.43
N HIS A 279 -9.89 -6.96 2.48
CA HIS A 279 -10.06 -6.48 1.13
C HIS A 279 -11.31 -7.13 0.47
N PRO A 280 -12.26 -6.34 -0.07
CA PRO A 280 -13.58 -6.81 -0.52
C PRO A 280 -13.50 -7.91 -1.59
N ASP A 281 -12.62 -7.72 -2.58
CA ASP A 281 -12.59 -8.56 -3.78
C ASP A 281 -11.74 -9.86 -3.64
N LYS A 282 -11.29 -10.24 -2.43
CA LYS A 282 -10.47 -11.45 -2.26
C LYS A 282 -11.31 -12.72 -2.44
N ALA A 283 -10.64 -13.82 -2.81
CA ALA A 283 -11.31 -15.09 -3.08
C ALA A 283 -12.03 -15.61 -1.82
N PRO A 284 -13.28 -16.09 -1.95
CA PRO A 284 -14.06 -16.61 -0.84
C PRO A 284 -13.61 -18.02 -0.44
N GLY A 285 -14.08 -18.48 0.71
CA GLY A 285 -13.93 -19.86 1.15
C GLY A 285 -14.91 -20.83 0.46
N PRO A 286 -15.08 -22.06 0.97
CA PRO A 286 -16.06 -23.02 0.47
C PRO A 286 -17.52 -22.53 0.39
N ASP A 287 -17.93 -21.60 1.26
CA ASP A 287 -19.28 -21.02 1.26
C ASP A 287 -19.60 -20.23 -0.02
N GLY A 288 -18.57 -19.67 -0.66
CA GLY A 288 -18.66 -18.81 -1.84
C GLY A 288 -18.93 -17.32 -1.52
N MET A 289 -19.02 -16.93 -0.25
CA MET A 289 -19.31 -15.54 0.16
C MET A 289 -18.03 -14.72 0.33
N THR A 290 -17.95 -13.58 -0.35
CA THR A 290 -16.79 -12.68 -0.27
C THR A 290 -16.94 -11.67 0.87
N ALA A 291 -15.84 -11.07 1.36
CA ALA A 291 -15.91 -10.01 2.37
C ALA A 291 -16.80 -8.83 1.93
N LEU A 292 -16.84 -8.56 0.62
CA LEU A 292 -17.71 -7.56 0.01
C LEU A 292 -19.21 -7.78 0.28
N PHE A 293 -19.67 -9.04 0.35
CA PHE A 293 -21.06 -9.37 0.68
C PHE A 293 -21.39 -8.90 2.10
N PHE A 294 -20.56 -9.26 3.07
CA PHE A 294 -20.75 -8.87 4.48
C PHE A 294 -20.61 -7.37 4.69
N GLN A 295 -19.69 -6.70 3.99
CA GLN A 295 -19.52 -5.24 4.08
C GLN A 295 -20.76 -4.48 3.57
N LYS A 296 -21.42 -5.00 2.53
CA LYS A 296 -22.61 -4.39 1.93
C LYS A 296 -23.89 -4.72 2.68
N ALA A 297 -24.05 -5.97 3.10
CA ALA A 297 -25.19 -6.44 3.90
C ALA A 297 -24.99 -6.21 5.42
N TRP A 298 -24.10 -5.29 5.83
CA TRP A 298 -23.77 -5.07 7.24
C TRP A 298 -25.00 -4.79 8.09
N ILE A 299 -25.94 -3.97 7.61
CA ILE A 299 -27.14 -3.59 8.37
C ILE A 299 -28.00 -4.82 8.72
N THR A 300 -28.13 -5.75 7.78
CA THR A 300 -28.90 -6.99 7.96
C THR A 300 -28.16 -8.02 8.81
N ILE A 301 -26.83 -8.12 8.66
CA ILE A 301 -26.04 -9.24 9.22
C ILE A 301 -25.38 -8.91 10.57
N LYS A 302 -25.25 -7.62 10.94
CA LYS A 302 -24.39 -7.20 12.07
C LYS A 302 -24.75 -7.85 13.41
N SER A 303 -26.03 -8.03 13.71
CA SER A 303 -26.50 -8.64 14.97
C SER A 303 -26.09 -10.09 15.03
N ASP A 304 -26.43 -10.88 14.01
CA ASP A 304 -26.09 -12.30 13.93
C ASP A 304 -24.57 -12.55 13.89
N LEU A 305 -23.82 -11.67 13.22
CA LEU A 305 -22.36 -11.78 13.19
C LEU A 305 -21.72 -11.43 14.55
N LEU A 306 -22.27 -10.46 15.27
CA LEU A 306 -21.84 -10.12 16.63
C LEU A 306 -22.15 -11.28 17.59
N THR A 307 -23.36 -11.84 17.51
CA THR A 307 -23.76 -13.03 18.28
C THR A 307 -22.83 -14.20 17.97
N LEU A 308 -22.57 -14.52 16.70
CA LEU A 308 -21.62 -15.57 16.32
C LEU A 308 -20.25 -15.39 16.98
N VAL A 309 -19.72 -14.17 16.98
CA VAL A 309 -18.41 -13.88 17.58
C VAL A 309 -18.46 -14.00 19.09
N ASN A 310 -19.49 -13.47 19.75
CA ASN A 310 -19.58 -13.50 21.21
C ASN A 310 -19.96 -14.88 21.76
N SER A 311 -20.80 -15.66 21.08
CA SER A 311 -21.03 -17.08 21.43
C SER A 311 -19.72 -17.88 21.37
N PHE A 312 -18.85 -17.59 20.40
CA PHE A 312 -17.51 -18.18 20.37
C PHE A 312 -16.62 -17.71 21.55
N LEU A 313 -16.60 -16.41 21.84
CA LEU A 313 -15.74 -15.82 22.90
C LEU A 313 -16.30 -15.96 24.33
N GLN A 314 -17.55 -16.35 24.53
CA GLN A 314 -18.15 -16.48 25.86
C GLN A 314 -18.48 -17.94 26.16
N GLU A 315 -19.19 -18.60 25.25
CA GLU A 315 -19.74 -19.94 25.45
C GLU A 315 -18.82 -21.03 24.87
N GLY A 316 -17.83 -20.66 24.03
CA GLY A 316 -16.96 -21.62 23.34
C GLY A 316 -17.69 -22.38 22.23
N VAL A 317 -18.86 -21.92 21.80
CA VAL A 317 -19.68 -22.55 20.76
C VAL A 317 -19.16 -22.14 19.39
N PHE A 318 -18.82 -23.12 18.55
CA PHE A 318 -18.30 -22.89 17.21
C PHE A 318 -18.87 -23.89 16.20
N ASP A 319 -19.52 -23.38 15.14
CA ASP A 319 -19.96 -24.24 14.05
C ASP A 319 -18.77 -24.69 13.18
N LYS A 320 -18.42 -25.99 13.27
CA LYS A 320 -17.33 -26.62 12.50
C LYS A 320 -17.42 -26.36 10.99
N ARG A 321 -18.62 -26.13 10.43
CA ARG A 321 -18.83 -25.80 9.01
C ARG A 321 -18.12 -24.49 8.62
N LEU A 322 -18.00 -23.52 9.53
CA LEU A 322 -17.29 -22.26 9.30
C LEU A 322 -15.79 -22.48 9.07
N ASN A 323 -15.20 -23.53 9.65
CA ASN A 323 -13.77 -23.83 9.54
C ASN A 323 -13.40 -24.73 8.34
N THR A 324 -14.38 -25.05 7.48
CA THR A 324 -14.13 -25.72 6.21
C THR A 324 -13.28 -24.82 5.30
N THR A 325 -12.21 -25.37 4.73
CA THR A 325 -11.21 -24.59 4.01
C THR A 325 -10.82 -25.26 2.70
N ASN A 326 -10.68 -24.46 1.64
CA ASN A 326 -10.20 -24.93 0.35
C ASN A 326 -8.70 -24.62 0.18
N ILE A 327 -7.87 -25.61 -0.14
CA ILE A 327 -6.45 -25.42 -0.46
C ILE A 327 -6.31 -25.11 -1.96
N CYS A 328 -5.96 -23.89 -2.29
CA CYS A 328 -5.62 -23.46 -3.65
C CYS A 328 -4.13 -23.64 -3.91
N LEU A 329 -3.75 -24.27 -5.02
CA LEU A 329 -2.35 -24.51 -5.40
C LEU A 329 -1.86 -23.41 -6.34
N ILE A 330 -0.81 -22.69 -5.95
CA ILE A 330 -0.17 -21.64 -6.76
C ILE A 330 1.22 -22.12 -7.21
N PRO A 331 1.54 -22.10 -8.52
CA PRO A 331 2.87 -22.46 -9.02
C PRO A 331 3.99 -21.56 -8.48
N LYS A 332 5.04 -22.16 -7.91
CA LYS A 332 6.28 -21.44 -7.52
C LYS A 332 7.20 -21.23 -8.72
N THR A 333 7.25 -22.22 -9.62
CA THR A 333 8.00 -22.19 -10.87
C THR A 333 7.06 -21.89 -12.05
N GLU A 334 7.60 -21.74 -13.26
CA GLU A 334 6.76 -21.53 -14.45
C GLU A 334 5.91 -22.76 -14.78
N ARG A 335 6.42 -23.97 -14.51
CA ARG A 335 5.80 -25.25 -14.82
C ARG A 335 6.02 -26.23 -13.67
N PRO A 336 5.06 -26.36 -12.75
CA PRO A 336 5.18 -27.27 -11.62
C PRO A 336 4.90 -28.70 -12.09
N THR A 337 5.86 -29.61 -11.85
CA THR A 337 5.74 -31.05 -12.15
C THR A 337 5.58 -31.89 -10.87
N ARG A 338 5.82 -31.28 -9.71
CA ARG A 338 5.76 -31.92 -8.39
C ARG A 338 4.97 -31.08 -7.40
N MET A 339 4.38 -31.75 -6.40
CA MET A 339 3.63 -31.08 -5.31
C MET A 339 4.50 -30.07 -4.52
N THR A 340 5.80 -30.30 -4.40
CA THR A 340 6.73 -29.40 -3.70
C THR A 340 6.95 -28.05 -4.41
N GLU A 341 6.74 -28.02 -5.72
CA GLU A 341 6.82 -26.84 -6.59
C GLU A 341 5.53 -26.01 -6.59
N LEU A 342 4.49 -26.51 -5.93
CA LEU A 342 3.24 -25.81 -5.69
C LEU A 342 3.25 -25.19 -4.29
N ARG A 343 2.65 -24.01 -4.15
CA ARG A 343 2.42 -23.36 -2.85
C ARG A 343 0.94 -23.53 -2.47
N PRO A 344 0.63 -24.19 -1.34
CA PRO A 344 -0.73 -24.24 -0.83
C PRO A 344 -1.15 -22.89 -0.25
N ILE A 345 -2.34 -22.41 -0.60
CA ILE A 345 -2.98 -21.23 0.00
C ILE A 345 -4.38 -21.61 0.46
N SER A 346 -4.64 -21.43 1.74
CA SER A 346 -5.90 -21.72 2.41
C SER A 346 -6.93 -20.61 2.15
N LEU A 347 -8.04 -20.97 1.53
CA LEU A 347 -9.20 -20.11 1.32
C LEU A 347 -10.25 -20.38 2.43
N CYS A 348 -10.15 -19.64 3.53
CA CYS A 348 -11.10 -19.75 4.65
C CYS A 348 -12.37 -18.92 4.41
N ASN A 349 -13.49 -19.37 4.98
CA ASN A 349 -14.76 -18.63 5.01
C ASN A 349 -14.61 -17.29 5.74
N VAL A 350 -15.43 -16.31 5.38
CA VAL A 350 -15.30 -14.95 5.93
C VAL A 350 -15.74 -14.89 7.39
N GLY A 351 -16.78 -15.62 7.79
CA GLY A 351 -17.22 -15.70 9.19
C GLY A 351 -16.08 -16.11 10.13
N TYR A 352 -15.38 -17.20 9.80
CA TYR A 352 -14.15 -17.60 10.50
C TYR A 352 -13.06 -16.52 10.47
N LYS A 353 -12.84 -15.90 9.29
CA LYS A 353 -11.83 -14.83 9.17
C LYS A 353 -12.10 -13.66 10.11
N VAL A 354 -13.36 -13.30 10.38
CA VAL A 354 -13.71 -12.23 11.32
C VAL A 354 -13.22 -12.60 12.72
N ILE A 355 -13.56 -13.79 13.21
CA ILE A 355 -13.09 -14.32 14.50
C ILE A 355 -11.55 -14.31 14.57
N SER A 356 -10.89 -14.95 13.59
CA SER A 356 -9.42 -15.01 13.55
C SER A 356 -8.78 -13.61 13.57
N LYS A 357 -9.40 -12.64 12.88
CA LYS A 357 -8.87 -11.27 12.74
C LYS A 357 -9.01 -10.49 14.05
N ILE A 358 -10.09 -10.69 14.80
CA ILE A 358 -10.29 -10.10 16.13
C ILE A 358 -9.20 -10.61 17.07
N LEU A 359 -9.02 -11.93 17.16
CA LEU A 359 -7.96 -12.55 17.96
C LEU A 359 -6.57 -12.00 17.58
N CYS A 360 -6.30 -11.85 16.28
CA CYS A 360 -5.06 -11.24 15.79
C CYS A 360 -4.89 -9.78 16.22
N GLN A 361 -5.94 -8.95 16.15
CA GLN A 361 -5.83 -7.54 16.54
C GLN A 361 -5.54 -7.39 18.03
N ARG A 362 -6.13 -8.24 18.87
CA ARG A 362 -5.82 -8.28 20.30
C ARG A 362 -4.38 -8.71 20.55
N LEU A 363 -3.94 -9.81 19.92
CA LEU A 363 -2.57 -10.29 20.03
C LEU A 363 -1.55 -9.26 19.53
N LYS A 364 -1.84 -8.54 18.42
CA LYS A 364 -0.95 -7.54 17.83
C LYS A 364 -0.52 -6.45 18.80
N LYS A 365 -1.39 -6.07 19.75
CA LYS A 365 -1.09 -5.03 20.75
C LYS A 365 -0.02 -5.44 21.76
N ILE A 366 0.12 -6.74 22.04
CA ILE A 366 1.06 -7.27 23.06
C ILE A 366 2.33 -7.86 22.45
N LEU A 367 2.33 -8.25 21.16
CA LEU A 367 3.48 -8.83 20.48
C LEU A 367 4.80 -8.06 20.58
N PRO A 368 4.84 -6.70 20.54
CA PRO A 368 6.09 -5.97 20.66
C PRO A 368 6.88 -6.29 21.93
N ASN A 369 6.18 -6.63 23.01
CA ASN A 369 6.76 -6.96 24.31
C ASN A 369 7.07 -8.46 24.47
N LEU A 370 6.35 -9.33 23.73
CA LEU A 370 6.53 -10.79 23.80
C LEU A 370 7.63 -11.31 22.88
N ILE A 371 7.81 -10.69 21.71
CA ILE A 371 8.70 -11.20 20.67
C ILE A 371 10.08 -10.55 20.80
N SER A 372 11.12 -11.37 20.86
CA SER A 372 12.50 -10.90 20.90
C SER A 372 12.84 -9.94 19.75
N GLU A 373 13.64 -8.90 20.02
CA GLU A 373 14.02 -7.87 19.04
C GLU A 373 14.77 -8.38 17.79
N THR A 374 15.36 -9.58 17.88
CA THR A 374 16.05 -10.27 16.78
C THR A 374 15.09 -10.90 15.76
N GLN A 375 13.79 -11.02 16.09
CA GLN A 375 12.72 -11.39 15.16
C GLN A 375 12.04 -10.13 14.63
N SER A 376 12.22 -9.83 13.34
CA SER A 376 11.71 -8.57 12.76
C SER A 376 10.37 -8.73 12.02
N ALA A 377 9.91 -9.95 11.72
CA ALA A 377 8.71 -10.16 10.93
C ALA A 377 7.42 -10.03 11.75
N PHE A 378 6.36 -9.51 11.13
CA PHE A 378 4.99 -9.42 11.65
C PHE A 378 4.76 -8.65 12.96
N VAL A 379 5.81 -8.05 13.56
CA VAL A 379 5.71 -7.20 14.74
C VAL A 379 5.57 -5.73 14.33
N GLU A 380 4.61 -5.04 14.93
CA GLU A 380 4.37 -3.62 14.68
C GLU A 380 5.60 -2.76 15.04
N GLY A 381 5.89 -1.74 14.22
CA GLY A 381 7.03 -0.85 14.42
C GLY A 381 8.40 -1.43 14.01
N ARG A 382 8.50 -2.71 13.63
CA ARG A 382 9.74 -3.33 13.10
C ARG A 382 9.75 -3.31 11.58
N LEU A 383 10.87 -2.92 10.97
CA LEU A 383 11.00 -2.80 9.52
C LEU A 383 11.90 -3.90 8.96
N ILE A 384 11.54 -4.44 7.80
CA ILE A 384 12.39 -5.41 7.08
C ILE A 384 13.77 -4.84 6.72
N SER A 385 13.86 -3.52 6.49
CA SER A 385 15.14 -2.84 6.23
C SER A 385 16.09 -2.89 7.41
N ASP A 386 15.58 -2.89 8.64
CA ASP A 386 16.40 -2.93 9.86
C ASP A 386 17.19 -4.25 9.89
N ASN A 387 16.51 -5.38 9.69
CA ASN A 387 17.13 -6.71 9.64
C ASN A 387 18.15 -6.83 8.49
N ILE A 388 17.80 -6.36 7.28
CA ILE A 388 18.72 -6.34 6.13
C ILE A 388 19.99 -5.54 6.46
N LEU A 389 19.85 -4.34 7.00
CA LEU A 389 20.99 -3.45 7.26
C LEU A 389 21.89 -4.02 8.35
N ILE A 390 21.33 -4.64 9.40
CA ILE A 390 22.12 -5.34 10.43
C ILE A 390 22.86 -6.54 9.80
N ALA A 391 22.18 -7.40 9.05
CA ALA A 391 22.80 -8.56 8.41
C ALA A 391 23.95 -8.15 7.46
N GLN A 392 23.75 -7.08 6.69
CA GLN A 392 24.79 -6.53 5.81
C GLN A 392 25.97 -5.96 6.59
N GLU A 393 25.73 -5.38 7.76
CA GLU A 393 26.78 -4.91 8.65
C GLU A 393 27.60 -6.08 9.22
N MET A 394 26.96 -7.20 9.55
CA MET A 394 27.62 -8.44 9.97
C MET A 394 28.45 -9.05 8.82
N PHE A 395 27.89 -9.19 7.63
CA PHE A 395 28.61 -9.70 6.45
C PHE A 395 29.78 -8.81 6.05
N HIS A 396 29.65 -7.49 6.22
CA HIS A 396 30.76 -6.55 6.03
C HIS A 396 31.83 -6.77 7.11
N GLY A 397 31.44 -6.95 8.37
CA GLY A 397 32.32 -7.32 9.48
C GLY A 397 33.15 -8.57 9.21
N LEU A 398 32.53 -9.66 8.73
CA LEU A 398 33.21 -10.92 8.37
C LEU A 398 34.28 -10.75 7.28
N ARG A 399 34.18 -9.71 6.45
CA ARG A 399 35.17 -9.44 5.39
C ARG A 399 36.27 -8.48 5.85
N THR A 400 35.90 -7.40 6.53
CA THR A 400 36.83 -6.28 6.77
C THR A 400 37.33 -6.17 8.19
N ASN A 401 36.57 -6.61 9.19
CA ASN A 401 36.93 -6.42 10.59
C ASN A 401 37.98 -7.45 11.03
N GLN A 402 39.09 -6.98 11.60
CA GLN A 402 40.20 -7.83 12.09
C GLN A 402 39.74 -8.84 13.16
N SER A 403 38.83 -8.44 14.06
CA SER A 403 38.33 -9.31 15.11
C SER A 403 37.40 -10.41 14.59
N CYS A 404 36.69 -10.16 13.48
CA CYS A 404 35.69 -11.07 12.94
C CYS A 404 36.24 -11.98 11.83
N LYS A 405 37.07 -11.44 10.93
CA LYS A 405 37.39 -12.05 9.64
C LYS A 405 38.11 -13.39 9.69
N GLY A 406 38.79 -13.72 10.78
CA GLY A 406 39.49 -15.00 10.94
C GLY A 406 38.85 -15.93 11.98
N LYS A 407 37.75 -15.52 12.62
CA LYS A 407 37.23 -16.21 13.81
C LYS A 407 35.74 -16.54 13.75
N PHE A 408 34.97 -15.93 12.86
CA PHE A 408 33.51 -16.03 12.85
C PHE A 408 32.96 -16.48 11.49
N MET A 409 31.71 -16.93 11.52
CA MET A 409 30.93 -17.29 10.35
C MET A 409 29.45 -16.94 10.54
N ALA A 410 28.71 -16.99 9.43
CA ALA A 410 27.25 -16.90 9.40
C ALA A 410 26.66 -18.19 8.80
N ILE A 411 25.62 -18.72 9.45
CA ILE A 411 24.84 -19.87 9.00
C ILE A 411 23.48 -19.35 8.58
N LYS A 412 23.13 -19.51 7.32
CA LYS A 412 21.78 -19.23 6.81
C LYS A 412 21.02 -20.54 6.72
N THR A 413 19.86 -20.59 7.36
CA THR A 413 18.97 -21.76 7.32
C THR A 413 17.66 -21.44 6.60
N ASP A 414 17.14 -22.44 5.88
CA ASP A 414 15.82 -22.40 5.22
C ASP A 414 14.93 -23.46 5.87
N MET A 415 13.70 -23.11 6.23
CA MET A 415 12.76 -24.06 6.83
C MET A 415 11.92 -24.75 5.74
N SER A 416 11.88 -26.07 5.78
CA SER A 416 11.08 -26.89 4.88
C SER A 416 9.60 -26.85 5.29
N LYS A 417 8.76 -26.25 4.43
CA LYS A 417 7.30 -26.17 4.63
C LYS A 417 6.94 -25.61 6.02
N ALA A 418 7.52 -24.46 6.36
CA ALA A 418 7.53 -23.87 7.70
C ALA A 418 6.18 -23.83 8.43
N TYR A 419 5.09 -23.50 7.74
CA TYR A 419 3.74 -23.48 8.34
C TYR A 419 3.12 -24.88 8.46
N ASP A 420 3.32 -25.73 7.46
CA ASP A 420 2.53 -26.95 7.28
C ASP A 420 2.93 -28.07 8.25
N ARG A 421 4.11 -27.97 8.89
CA ARG A 421 4.67 -28.98 9.78
C ARG A 421 4.57 -28.67 11.28
N VAL A 422 4.06 -27.49 11.66
CA VAL A 422 4.06 -27.07 13.07
C VAL A 422 3.12 -27.95 13.90
N GLU A 423 3.63 -28.55 14.96
CA GLU A 423 2.87 -29.41 15.87
C GLU A 423 1.91 -28.59 16.75
N TRP A 424 0.66 -29.05 16.87
CA TRP A 424 -0.36 -28.34 17.63
C TRP A 424 -0.16 -28.46 19.14
N SER A 425 0.25 -29.63 19.63
CA SER A 425 0.59 -29.84 21.04
C SER A 425 1.70 -28.90 21.51
N PHE A 426 2.68 -28.64 20.65
CA PHE A 426 3.74 -27.66 20.92
C PHE A 426 3.21 -26.24 21.08
N ILE A 427 2.27 -25.81 20.23
CA ILE A 427 1.64 -24.48 20.34
C ILE A 427 0.89 -24.37 21.67
N GLU A 428 0.13 -25.40 22.03
CA GLU A 428 -0.65 -25.42 23.27
C GLU A 428 0.24 -25.26 24.51
N GLU A 429 1.28 -26.11 24.64
CA GLU A 429 2.24 -26.05 25.75
C GLU A 429 3.01 -24.73 25.79
N LEU A 430 3.38 -24.19 24.64
CA LEU A 430 4.03 -22.89 24.55
C LEU A 430 3.12 -21.77 25.08
N LEU A 431 1.86 -21.73 24.67
CA LEU A 431 0.93 -20.69 25.13
C LEU A 431 0.69 -20.80 26.63
N ARG A 432 0.57 -22.02 27.19
CA ARG A 432 0.51 -22.24 28.64
C ARG A 432 1.76 -21.67 29.33
N LYS A 433 2.95 -22.00 28.82
CA LYS A 433 4.23 -21.53 29.38
C LYS A 433 4.37 -19.99 29.36
N MET A 434 3.87 -19.34 28.31
CA MET A 434 3.91 -17.88 28.19
C MET A 434 2.94 -17.15 29.14
N GLY A 435 2.01 -17.87 29.78
CA GLY A 435 1.05 -17.34 30.76
C GLY A 435 -0.34 -17.01 30.19
N PHE A 436 -0.65 -17.47 28.96
CA PHE A 436 -2.00 -17.30 28.44
C PHE A 436 -2.98 -18.15 29.24
N CYS A 437 -4.15 -17.60 29.55
CA CYS A 437 -5.20 -18.34 30.25
C CYS A 437 -5.82 -19.44 29.36
N GLU A 438 -6.35 -20.49 30.00
CA GLU A 438 -6.99 -21.63 29.32
C GLU A 438 -8.08 -21.23 28.33
N LYS A 439 -8.86 -20.19 28.68
CA LYS A 439 -9.92 -19.68 27.81
C LYS A 439 -9.35 -19.23 26.46
N TRP A 440 -8.29 -18.43 26.48
CA TRP A 440 -7.62 -17.95 25.27
C TRP A 440 -6.95 -19.08 24.49
N ILE A 441 -6.27 -19.99 25.19
CA ILE A 441 -5.62 -21.14 24.58
C ILE A 441 -6.65 -22.00 23.85
N SER A 442 -7.79 -22.29 24.50
CA SER A 442 -8.86 -23.06 23.88
C SER A 442 -9.32 -22.43 22.56
N TRP A 443 -9.52 -21.12 22.48
CA TRP A 443 -9.92 -20.45 21.24
C TRP A 443 -8.89 -20.58 20.12
N MET A 444 -7.60 -20.46 20.46
CA MET A 444 -6.51 -20.66 19.51
C MET A 444 -6.49 -22.10 18.98
N MET A 445 -6.61 -23.06 19.89
CA MET A 445 -6.64 -24.48 19.55
C MET A 445 -7.87 -24.79 18.69
N TRP A 446 -9.07 -24.32 19.07
CA TRP A 446 -10.28 -24.46 18.25
C TRP A 446 -10.09 -23.94 16.82
N CYS A 447 -9.45 -22.79 16.65
CA CYS A 447 -9.17 -22.22 15.34
C CYS A 447 -8.33 -23.16 14.46
N ILE A 448 -7.30 -23.79 15.02
CA ILE A 448 -6.32 -24.58 14.25
C ILE A 448 -6.68 -26.07 14.15
N THR A 449 -7.27 -26.68 15.18
CA THR A 449 -7.50 -28.13 15.26
C THR A 449 -8.79 -28.59 14.57
N THR A 450 -9.81 -27.74 14.46
CA THR A 450 -11.12 -28.13 13.90
C THR A 450 -11.24 -27.95 12.38
N VAL A 451 -10.14 -27.62 11.72
CA VAL A 451 -10.13 -27.33 10.28
C VAL A 451 -10.37 -28.60 9.46
N GLN A 452 -11.07 -28.45 8.34
CA GLN A 452 -11.22 -29.51 7.33
C GLN A 452 -10.81 -28.97 5.97
N TYR A 453 -9.90 -29.66 5.28
CA TYR A 453 -9.39 -29.23 3.99
C TYR A 453 -9.99 -30.01 2.82
N ARG A 454 -10.19 -29.30 1.71
CA ARG A 454 -10.37 -29.86 0.38
C ARG A 454 -9.39 -29.21 -0.60
N VAL A 455 -8.77 -30.00 -1.48
CA VAL A 455 -7.80 -29.47 -2.44
C VAL A 455 -8.53 -28.96 -3.69
N LEU A 456 -8.27 -27.72 -4.11
CA LEU A 456 -8.80 -27.18 -5.35
C LEU A 456 -7.92 -27.58 -6.52
N LEU A 457 -8.33 -28.62 -7.24
CA LEU A 457 -7.69 -29.05 -8.48
C LEU A 457 -8.45 -28.47 -9.66
N ASN A 458 -7.77 -27.63 -10.44
CA ASN A 458 -8.33 -26.97 -11.63
C ASN A 458 -9.69 -26.29 -11.38
N GLY A 459 -9.90 -25.78 -10.16
CA GLY A 459 -11.09 -25.05 -9.73
C GLY A 459 -12.18 -25.88 -9.05
N GLN A 460 -11.99 -27.20 -8.89
CA GLN A 460 -12.94 -28.10 -8.23
C GLN A 460 -12.39 -28.61 -6.88
N PRO A 461 -13.18 -28.57 -5.80
CA PRO A 461 -12.77 -29.11 -4.51
C PRO A 461 -12.78 -30.64 -4.55
N LYS A 462 -11.65 -31.27 -4.22
CA LYS A 462 -11.43 -32.71 -4.27
C LYS A 462 -10.85 -33.22 -2.93
N GLY A 463 -11.23 -34.44 -2.59
CA GLY A 463 -10.82 -35.11 -1.35
C GLY A 463 -11.40 -34.48 -0.08
N LEU A 464 -11.11 -35.12 1.05
CA LEU A 464 -11.27 -34.60 2.39
C LEU A 464 -9.98 -34.93 3.16
N ILE A 465 -9.39 -33.91 3.77
CA ILE A 465 -8.18 -34.03 4.59
C ILE A 465 -8.51 -33.44 5.95
N ILE A 466 -8.36 -34.25 6.99
CA ILE A 466 -8.44 -33.84 8.40
C ILE A 466 -6.99 -33.80 8.87
N PRO A 467 -6.42 -32.60 9.09
CA PRO A 467 -5.05 -32.47 9.56
C PRO A 467 -4.96 -32.79 11.06
N GLU A 468 -3.77 -33.17 11.50
CA GLU A 468 -3.40 -33.37 12.90
C GLU A 468 -2.30 -32.39 13.35
N ARG A 469 -1.73 -31.66 12.39
CA ARG A 469 -0.74 -30.58 12.60
C ARG A 469 -0.81 -29.53 11.49
N GLY A 470 -0.04 -28.46 11.67
CA GLY A 470 0.21 -27.43 10.67
C GLY A 470 -0.69 -26.20 10.82
N LEU A 471 -0.22 -25.09 10.25
CA LEU A 471 -0.88 -23.79 10.24
C LEU A 471 -1.32 -23.39 8.82
N ARG A 472 -2.40 -22.63 8.70
CA ARG A 472 -3.00 -22.25 7.41
C ARG A 472 -2.22 -21.13 6.72
N GLN A 473 -1.73 -21.40 5.51
CA GLN A 473 -1.16 -20.36 4.66
C GLN A 473 -2.24 -19.45 4.07
N GLY A 474 -2.46 -18.27 4.65
CA GLY A 474 -3.48 -17.31 4.22
C GLY A 474 -4.51 -16.96 5.29
N ASP A 475 -4.44 -17.62 6.44
CA ASP A 475 -5.16 -17.26 7.66
C ASP A 475 -4.46 -16.09 8.37
N PRO A 476 -5.18 -15.03 8.79
CA PRO A 476 -4.62 -13.93 9.57
C PRO A 476 -3.84 -14.35 10.82
N LEU A 477 -4.26 -15.43 11.49
CA LEU A 477 -3.71 -15.85 12.78
C LEU A 477 -2.40 -16.62 12.69
N SER A 478 -2.24 -17.40 11.62
CA SER A 478 -1.12 -18.31 11.44
C SER A 478 0.27 -17.65 11.50
N PRO A 479 0.53 -16.46 10.91
CA PRO A 479 1.82 -15.78 11.04
C PRO A 479 2.21 -15.42 12.48
N TYR A 480 1.23 -15.10 13.33
CA TYR A 480 1.48 -14.69 14.71
C TYR A 480 1.79 -15.89 15.61
N LEU A 481 1.04 -16.99 15.45
CA LEU A 481 1.36 -18.25 16.12
C LEU A 481 2.75 -18.77 15.70
N PHE A 482 3.09 -18.62 14.42
CA PHE A 482 4.40 -19.02 13.91
C PHE A 482 5.55 -18.26 14.59
N ILE A 483 5.47 -16.93 14.72
CA ILE A 483 6.55 -16.17 15.37
C ILE A 483 6.64 -16.44 16.88
N LEU A 484 5.52 -16.73 17.55
CA LEU A 484 5.53 -17.18 18.95
C LEU A 484 6.31 -18.50 19.06
N CYS A 485 6.06 -19.46 18.16
CA CYS A 485 6.82 -20.71 18.10
C CYS A 485 8.33 -20.48 17.92
N THR A 486 8.73 -19.48 17.10
CA THR A 486 10.16 -19.18 16.90
C THR A 486 10.83 -18.57 18.14
N GLU A 487 10.06 -18.04 19.10
CA GLU A 487 10.62 -17.49 20.34
C GLU A 487 11.31 -18.56 21.19
N VAL A 488 10.84 -19.82 21.14
CA VAL A 488 11.48 -20.96 21.81
C VAL A 488 12.90 -21.20 21.28
N LEU A 489 13.08 -21.13 19.96
CA LEU A 489 14.40 -21.24 19.34
C LEU A 489 15.32 -20.08 19.76
N ILE A 490 14.77 -18.86 19.79
CA ILE A 490 15.51 -17.66 20.21
C ILE A 490 15.92 -17.76 21.69
N ALA A 491 15.03 -18.19 22.58
CA ALA A 491 15.29 -18.34 24.00
C ALA A 491 16.43 -19.32 24.28
N ASN A 492 16.43 -20.48 23.61
CA ASN A 492 17.48 -21.48 23.75
C ASN A 492 18.84 -21.01 23.18
N ILE A 493 18.85 -20.24 22.09
CA ILE A 493 20.09 -19.63 21.58
C ILE A 493 20.62 -18.58 22.55
N LYS A 494 19.74 -17.75 23.13
CA LYS A 494 20.12 -16.77 24.15
C LYS A 494 20.67 -17.45 25.41
N LYS A 495 20.11 -18.58 25.83
CA LYS A 495 20.65 -19.40 26.92
C LYS A 495 22.08 -19.83 26.62
N ALA A 496 22.32 -20.44 25.46
CA ALA A 496 23.65 -20.86 25.04
C ALA A 496 24.64 -19.68 24.91
N GLU A 497 24.18 -18.48 24.55
CA GLU A 497 25.00 -17.26 24.56
C GLU A 497 25.33 -16.79 25.98
N ARG A 498 24.38 -16.83 26.94
CA ARG A 498 24.61 -16.50 28.36
C ARG A 498 25.58 -17.48 29.03
N GLU A 499 25.49 -18.76 28.69
CA GLU A 499 26.38 -19.82 29.17
C GLU A 499 27.75 -19.84 28.46
N ASN A 500 28.01 -18.89 27.55
CA ASN A 500 29.23 -18.79 26.74
C ASN A 500 29.50 -20.00 25.83
N LEU A 501 28.50 -20.85 25.57
CA LEU A 501 28.58 -21.96 24.62
C LEU A 501 28.58 -21.45 23.17
N ILE A 502 27.88 -20.35 22.89
CA ILE A 502 27.87 -19.66 21.59
C ILE A 502 28.39 -18.23 21.79
N THR A 503 29.14 -17.72 20.82
CA THR A 503 29.56 -16.31 20.82
C THR A 503 29.04 -15.60 19.58
N GLY A 504 28.10 -14.67 19.73
CA GLY A 504 27.63 -13.82 18.63
C GLY A 504 28.69 -12.87 18.09
N ILE A 505 28.41 -12.28 16.92
CA ILE A 505 29.32 -11.31 16.29
C ILE A 505 29.11 -9.93 16.92
N LYS A 506 30.22 -9.30 17.32
CA LYS A 506 30.26 -7.88 17.66
C LYS A 506 31.04 -7.12 16.58
N VAL A 507 30.37 -6.22 15.87
CA VAL A 507 30.99 -5.44 14.79
C VAL A 507 31.94 -4.36 15.33
N SER A 508 31.71 -3.89 16.56
CA SER A 508 32.55 -2.98 17.33
C SER A 508 32.45 -3.38 18.80
N THR A 509 33.42 -2.98 19.63
CA THR A 509 33.41 -3.27 21.08
C THR A 509 32.20 -2.66 21.78
N ALA A 510 31.67 -1.55 21.27
CA ALA A 510 30.49 -0.87 21.78
C ALA A 510 29.17 -1.32 21.11
N SER A 511 29.22 -2.20 20.11
CA SER A 511 28.01 -2.76 19.50
C SER A 511 27.50 -3.95 20.31
N PRO A 512 26.18 -4.19 20.36
CA PRO A 512 25.63 -5.41 20.96
C PRO A 512 26.14 -6.65 20.21
N SER A 513 26.21 -7.77 20.93
CA SER A 513 26.43 -9.09 20.32
C SER A 513 25.20 -9.48 19.52
N VAL A 514 25.39 -9.93 18.28
CA VAL A 514 24.31 -10.48 17.46
C VAL A 514 24.65 -11.94 17.16
N SER A 515 23.95 -12.85 17.83
CA SER A 515 24.06 -14.31 17.62
C SER A 515 23.05 -14.83 16.60
N HIS A 516 21.93 -14.13 16.38
CA HIS A 516 20.90 -14.54 15.44
C HIS A 516 20.06 -13.36 14.94
N LEU A 517 19.50 -13.49 13.73
CA LEU A 517 18.52 -12.59 13.13
C LEU A 517 17.48 -13.42 12.38
N LEU A 518 16.21 -13.20 12.67
CA LEU A 518 15.10 -13.92 12.04
C LEU A 518 14.15 -12.94 11.35
N PHE A 519 13.63 -13.38 10.20
CA PHE A 519 12.52 -12.74 9.52
C PHE A 519 11.53 -13.83 9.12
N ALA A 520 10.60 -14.14 10.04
CA ALA A 520 9.73 -15.30 9.94
C ALA A 520 10.56 -16.59 9.84
N ASP A 521 10.48 -17.31 8.73
CA ASP A 521 11.20 -18.57 8.46
C ASP A 521 12.65 -18.37 8.01
N ASP A 522 12.97 -17.23 7.38
CA ASP A 522 14.34 -16.87 7.00
C ASP A 522 15.18 -16.59 8.26
N SER A 523 16.17 -17.44 8.54
CA SER A 523 16.98 -17.37 9.76
C SER A 523 18.48 -17.27 9.46
N LEU A 524 19.15 -16.36 10.16
CA LEU A 524 20.61 -16.20 10.17
C LEU A 524 21.14 -16.42 11.58
N PHE A 525 22.13 -17.30 11.72
CA PHE A 525 22.87 -17.51 12.96
C PHE A 525 24.33 -17.07 12.78
N PHE A 526 24.92 -16.51 13.82
CA PHE A 526 26.27 -15.97 13.83
C PHE A 526 27.03 -16.54 15.02
N CYS A 527 28.17 -17.18 14.76
CA CYS A 527 28.99 -17.81 15.78
C CYS A 527 30.46 -17.84 15.39
N LYS A 528 31.32 -18.30 16.30
CA LYS A 528 32.73 -18.56 15.96
C LYS A 528 32.82 -19.73 14.98
N ALA A 529 33.78 -19.65 14.07
CA ALA A 529 34.08 -20.70 13.10
C ALA A 529 34.90 -21.82 13.78
N ASN A 530 34.27 -22.60 14.65
CA ASN A 530 34.83 -23.79 15.26
C ASN A 530 33.79 -24.90 15.38
N LYS A 531 34.27 -26.13 15.59
CA LYS A 531 33.42 -27.33 15.62
C LYS A 531 32.50 -27.35 16.84
N GLU A 532 32.96 -26.87 18.01
CA GLU A 532 32.17 -26.91 19.23
C GLU A 532 30.89 -26.07 19.11
N GLN A 533 31.00 -24.80 18.68
CA GLN A 533 29.83 -23.93 18.57
C GLN A 533 28.86 -24.40 17.48
N CYS A 534 29.38 -24.98 16.39
CA CYS A 534 28.55 -25.59 15.34
C CYS A 534 27.69 -26.73 15.88
N ARG A 535 28.27 -27.59 16.72
CA ARG A 535 27.55 -28.71 17.35
C ARG A 535 26.47 -28.23 18.31
N VAL A 536 26.75 -27.18 19.08
CA VAL A 536 25.76 -26.58 19.99
C VAL A 536 24.58 -26.02 19.20
N ILE A 537 24.83 -25.25 18.14
CA ILE A 537 23.76 -24.72 17.27
C ILE A 537 22.96 -25.87 16.64
N LEU A 538 23.62 -26.88 16.09
CA LEU A 538 22.95 -28.02 15.49
C LEU A 538 22.12 -28.81 16.52
N GLY A 539 22.60 -28.94 17.76
CA GLY A 539 21.88 -29.56 18.87
C GLY A 539 20.60 -28.80 19.21
N ILE A 540 20.69 -27.47 19.39
CA ILE A 540 19.53 -26.61 19.64
C ILE A 540 18.51 -26.69 18.50
N LEU A 541 18.99 -26.66 17.25
CA LEU A 541 18.13 -26.77 16.07
C LEU A 541 17.42 -28.13 16.05
N LYS A 542 18.13 -29.25 16.24
CA LYS A 542 17.52 -30.59 16.29
C LYS A 542 16.51 -30.77 17.42
N GLN A 543 16.81 -30.22 18.60
CA GLN A 543 15.87 -30.23 19.72
C GLN A 543 14.59 -29.45 19.36
N TYR A 544 14.75 -28.27 18.76
CA TYR A 544 13.63 -27.47 18.26
C TYR A 544 12.83 -28.19 17.16
N GLU A 545 13.50 -28.87 16.22
CA GLU A 545 12.85 -29.69 15.19
C GLU A 545 12.01 -30.82 15.82
N ALA A 546 12.54 -31.47 16.85
CA ALA A 546 11.87 -32.58 17.52
C ALA A 546 10.59 -32.18 18.25
N VAL A 547 10.55 -31.00 18.89
CA VAL A 547 9.36 -30.52 19.62
C VAL A 547 8.37 -29.77 18.73
N SER A 548 8.85 -28.95 17.80
CA SER A 548 8.00 -28.06 17.00
C SER A 548 7.48 -28.71 15.71
N GLY A 549 8.13 -29.78 15.24
CA GLY A 549 7.90 -30.39 13.92
C GLY A 549 8.46 -29.61 12.74
N GLN A 550 8.99 -28.40 12.96
CA GLN A 550 9.68 -27.65 11.91
C GLN A 550 10.96 -28.39 11.52
N GLN A 551 11.35 -28.32 10.24
CA GLN A 551 12.51 -29.05 9.72
C GLN A 551 13.37 -28.14 8.85
N ILE A 552 14.68 -28.18 9.04
CA ILE A 552 15.64 -27.41 8.28
C ILE A 552 15.92 -28.10 6.95
N ASN A 553 15.99 -27.28 5.90
CA ASN A 553 16.38 -27.71 4.58
C ASN A 553 17.88 -27.49 4.36
N PHE A 554 18.70 -28.46 4.77
CA PHE A 554 20.16 -28.41 4.59
C PHE A 554 20.61 -28.18 3.13
N SER A 555 19.82 -28.62 2.14
CA SER A 555 20.13 -28.43 0.71
C SER A 555 19.98 -26.98 0.23
N LYS A 556 19.19 -26.16 0.95
CA LYS A 556 18.98 -24.73 0.67
C LYS A 556 19.70 -23.81 1.64
N SER A 557 20.05 -24.32 2.82
CA SER A 557 20.90 -23.65 3.79
C SER A 557 22.30 -23.38 3.19
N SER A 558 22.99 -22.36 3.70
CA SER A 558 24.32 -21.97 3.20
C SER A 558 25.21 -21.38 4.30
N LEU A 559 26.52 -21.54 4.16
CA LEU A 559 27.53 -21.06 5.11
C LEU A 559 28.36 -19.91 4.53
N GLN A 560 28.54 -18.83 5.30
CA GLN A 560 29.42 -17.72 4.93
C GLN A 560 30.50 -17.52 5.99
N PHE A 561 31.74 -17.81 5.63
CA PHE A 561 32.90 -17.69 6.52
C PHE A 561 33.54 -16.31 6.48
N GLY A 562 34.25 -15.95 7.56
CA GLY A 562 35.18 -14.83 7.54
C GLY A 562 36.28 -15.00 6.49
N TYR A 563 36.75 -13.88 5.92
CA TYR A 563 37.69 -13.88 4.79
C TYR A 563 39.05 -14.57 5.07
N LYS A 564 39.47 -14.62 6.33
CA LYS A 564 40.74 -15.22 6.79
C LYS A 564 40.55 -16.57 7.52
N VAL A 565 39.37 -17.19 7.45
CA VAL A 565 39.19 -18.54 8.02
C VAL A 565 39.90 -19.55 7.12
N ASP A 566 40.70 -20.43 7.71
CA ASP A 566 41.47 -21.45 6.99
C ASP A 566 40.56 -22.48 6.31
N GLU A 567 41.00 -23.01 5.16
CA GLU A 567 40.18 -23.93 4.37
C GLU A 567 39.96 -25.28 5.08
N SER A 568 40.92 -25.74 5.88
CA SER A 568 40.79 -26.96 6.70
C SER A 568 39.63 -26.85 7.69
N ILE A 569 39.51 -25.70 8.37
CA ILE A 569 38.42 -25.42 9.31
C ILE A 569 37.07 -25.34 8.57
N LYS A 570 37.04 -24.76 7.36
CA LYS A 570 35.80 -24.70 6.57
C LYS A 570 35.30 -26.09 6.21
N GLU A 571 36.18 -26.99 5.74
CA GLU A 571 35.79 -28.36 5.42
C GLU A 571 35.33 -29.14 6.64
N GLU A 572 36.00 -28.97 7.79
CA GLU A 572 35.55 -29.58 9.04
C GLU A 572 34.16 -29.09 9.48
N ILE A 573 33.87 -27.80 9.34
CA ILE A 573 32.56 -27.21 9.67
C ILE A 573 31.48 -27.68 8.69
N LYS A 574 31.77 -27.73 7.38
CA LYS A 574 30.83 -28.26 6.37
C LYS A 574 30.44 -29.70 6.72
N ALA A 575 31.41 -30.53 7.08
CA ALA A 575 31.17 -31.91 7.51
C ALA A 575 30.35 -31.98 8.81
N ALA A 576 30.64 -31.12 9.79
CA ALA A 576 29.93 -31.10 11.08
C ALA A 576 28.46 -30.65 10.96
N LEU A 577 28.17 -29.68 10.09
CA LEU A 577 26.82 -29.13 9.90
C LEU A 577 26.01 -29.84 8.80
N GLY A 578 26.64 -30.59 7.91
CA GLY A 578 26.00 -31.18 6.75
C GLY A 578 25.54 -30.16 5.69
N ILE A 579 26.11 -28.95 5.72
CA ILE A 579 25.80 -27.86 4.77
C ILE A 579 27.00 -27.64 3.87
N HIS A 580 26.87 -27.96 2.59
CA HIS A 580 27.95 -27.83 1.61
C HIS A 580 27.89 -26.54 0.78
N ASN A 581 26.75 -25.85 0.77
CA ASN A 581 26.59 -24.62 0.00
C ASN A 581 27.36 -23.46 0.64
N LEU A 582 28.22 -22.79 -0.14
CA LEU A 582 28.88 -21.57 0.26
C LEU A 582 28.00 -20.35 -0.06
N GLY A 583 27.77 -19.51 0.95
CA GLY A 583 27.06 -18.24 0.86
C GLY A 583 27.92 -17.10 0.31
N GLY A 584 27.32 -15.91 0.18
CA GLY A 584 28.01 -14.69 -0.26
C GLY A 584 27.88 -14.36 -1.74
N MET A 585 27.35 -15.26 -2.57
CA MET A 585 26.90 -14.96 -3.94
C MET A 585 25.36 -15.00 -4.09
N GLY A 586 24.65 -15.35 -3.01
CA GLY A 586 23.21 -15.46 -2.96
C GLY A 586 22.49 -14.15 -2.62
N SER A 587 21.20 -14.28 -2.31
CA SER A 587 20.37 -13.19 -1.83
C SER A 587 19.78 -13.50 -0.45
N TYR A 588 19.81 -12.54 0.46
CA TYR A 588 19.09 -12.55 1.72
C TYR A 588 17.93 -11.54 1.63
N LEU A 589 16.70 -12.01 1.90
CA LEU A 589 15.48 -11.22 1.75
C LEU A 589 15.35 -10.56 0.37
N GLY A 590 15.85 -11.20 -0.69
CA GLY A 590 15.80 -10.68 -2.06
C GLY A 590 16.82 -9.58 -2.39
N LEU A 591 17.78 -9.30 -1.49
CA LEU A 591 18.93 -8.40 -1.74
C LEU A 591 20.26 -9.18 -1.70
N PRO A 592 21.30 -8.74 -2.45
CA PRO A 592 22.59 -9.43 -2.51
C PRO A 592 23.28 -9.51 -1.14
N GLU A 593 23.79 -10.69 -0.78
CA GLU A 593 24.50 -10.93 0.50
C GLU A 593 25.88 -10.24 0.54
N SER A 594 26.64 -10.27 -0.56
CA SER A 594 27.94 -9.63 -0.68
C SER A 594 27.88 -8.42 -1.59
N LEU A 595 28.11 -7.25 -1.00
CA LEU A 595 28.27 -6.00 -1.75
C LEU A 595 29.73 -5.78 -2.17
N GLY A 596 30.48 -6.83 -2.50
CA GLY A 596 31.88 -6.74 -2.97
C GLY A 596 32.00 -6.34 -4.44
N GLY A 597 33.07 -5.63 -4.84
CA GLY A 597 33.30 -5.29 -6.26
C GLY A 597 32.36 -4.22 -6.85
N SER A 598 32.12 -4.28 -8.17
CA SER A 598 31.40 -3.25 -8.94
C SER A 598 29.91 -3.20 -8.58
N LYS A 599 29.48 -2.09 -7.97
CA LYS A 599 28.08 -1.84 -7.56
C LYS A 599 27.12 -1.80 -8.75
N THR A 600 27.60 -1.32 -9.90
CA THR A 600 26.80 -1.32 -11.14
C THR A 600 26.49 -2.73 -11.61
N LYS A 601 27.41 -3.69 -11.44
CA LYS A 601 27.14 -5.11 -11.75
C LYS A 601 26.16 -5.71 -10.73
N ILE A 602 26.39 -5.48 -9.43
CA ILE A 602 25.55 -6.02 -8.35
C ILE A 602 24.08 -5.58 -8.49
N PHE A 603 23.82 -4.30 -8.80
CA PHE A 603 22.44 -3.78 -8.91
C PHE A 603 21.85 -3.86 -10.33
N SER A 604 22.54 -4.50 -11.28
CA SER A 604 22.05 -4.63 -12.66
C SER A 604 20.73 -5.41 -12.77
N PHE A 605 20.49 -6.38 -11.88
CA PHE A 605 19.26 -7.16 -11.84
C PHE A 605 18.00 -6.28 -11.68
N VAL A 606 18.10 -5.11 -11.03
CA VAL A 606 16.97 -4.19 -10.85
C VAL A 606 16.52 -3.64 -12.21
N ARG A 607 17.49 -3.25 -13.04
CA ARG A 607 17.25 -2.83 -14.42
C ARG A 607 16.66 -3.98 -15.22
N ASP A 608 17.22 -5.19 -15.10
CA ASP A 608 16.80 -6.33 -15.91
C ASP A 608 15.35 -6.72 -15.60
N ARG A 609 14.98 -6.74 -14.31
CA ARG A 609 13.59 -6.94 -13.89
C ARG A 609 12.65 -5.86 -14.42
N LEU A 610 13.07 -4.59 -14.43
CA LEU A 610 12.27 -3.50 -14.99
C LEU A 610 12.11 -3.65 -16.51
N GLN A 611 13.19 -3.99 -17.23
CA GLN A 611 13.17 -4.15 -18.68
C GLN A 611 12.25 -5.32 -19.10
N VAL A 612 12.30 -6.46 -18.40
CA VAL A 612 11.40 -7.59 -18.65
C VAL A 612 9.93 -7.17 -18.49
N ARG A 613 9.62 -6.36 -17.46
CA ARG A 613 8.26 -5.83 -17.26
C ARG A 613 7.84 -4.87 -18.37
N ILE A 614 8.70 -3.91 -18.71
CA ILE A 614 8.42 -2.90 -19.75
C ILE A 614 8.26 -3.54 -21.13
N ASN A 615 9.13 -4.47 -21.51
CA ASN A 615 9.02 -5.21 -22.78
C ASN A 615 7.74 -6.03 -22.83
N GLY A 616 7.35 -6.62 -21.69
CA GLY A 616 6.05 -7.26 -21.54
C GLY A 616 4.85 -6.29 -21.61
N TRP A 617 5.07 -4.97 -21.58
CA TRP A 617 4.04 -3.94 -21.77
C TRP A 617 4.04 -3.35 -23.17
N SER A 618 5.18 -3.29 -23.86
CA SER A 618 5.28 -2.72 -25.22
C SER A 618 4.54 -3.54 -26.27
N ALA A 619 4.37 -4.84 -26.05
CA ALA A 619 3.51 -5.71 -26.88
C ALA A 619 2.00 -5.45 -26.69
N LYS A 620 1.60 -4.42 -25.93
CA LYS A 620 0.21 -4.14 -25.54
C LYS A 620 -0.18 -2.72 -25.93
N PHE A 621 -1.29 -2.57 -26.65
CA PHE A 621 -1.85 -1.29 -27.08
C PHE A 621 -2.40 -0.48 -25.88
N LEU A 622 -1.51 0.14 -25.08
CA LEU A 622 -1.88 0.94 -23.91
C LEU A 622 -2.07 2.42 -24.25
N SER A 623 -3.18 3.01 -23.76
CA SER A 623 -3.40 4.46 -23.79
C SER A 623 -2.35 5.21 -22.95
N LYS A 624 -2.19 6.53 -23.15
CA LYS A 624 -1.30 7.36 -22.31
C LYS A 624 -1.69 7.32 -20.82
N GLY A 625 -3.00 7.29 -20.52
CA GLY A 625 -3.49 7.08 -19.14
C GLY A 625 -3.04 5.74 -18.56
N GLY A 626 -3.21 4.65 -19.31
CA GLY A 626 -2.74 3.32 -18.91
C GLY A 626 -1.21 3.25 -18.73
N LYS A 627 -0.44 3.97 -19.55
CA LYS A 627 1.02 4.10 -19.35
C LYS A 627 1.38 4.87 -18.08
N GLU A 628 0.69 5.97 -17.76
CA GLU A 628 0.92 6.75 -16.53
C GLU A 628 0.74 5.84 -15.31
N VAL A 629 -0.37 5.11 -15.28
CA VAL A 629 -0.71 4.16 -14.21
C VAL A 629 0.37 3.10 -14.05
N MET A 630 0.81 2.46 -15.15
CA MET A 630 1.83 1.40 -15.10
C MET A 630 3.18 1.89 -14.60
N ILE A 631 3.56 3.10 -15.01
CA ILE A 631 4.79 3.73 -14.54
C ILE A 631 4.69 3.97 -13.03
N LYS A 632 3.60 4.59 -12.56
CA LYS A 632 3.44 4.99 -11.16
C LYS A 632 3.20 3.82 -10.19
N SER A 633 2.50 2.78 -10.63
CA SER A 633 2.13 1.64 -9.78
C SER A 633 3.15 0.50 -9.81
N VAL A 634 3.85 0.30 -10.94
CA VAL A 634 4.76 -0.84 -11.11
C VAL A 634 6.20 -0.40 -11.35
N ALA A 635 6.46 0.47 -12.34
CA ALA A 635 7.84 0.79 -12.73
C ALA A 635 8.61 1.53 -11.61
N THR A 636 7.98 2.50 -10.96
CA THR A 636 8.57 3.25 -9.84
C THR A 636 8.59 2.44 -8.53
N ALA A 637 7.66 1.51 -8.35
CA ALA A 637 7.57 0.66 -7.16
C ALA A 637 8.68 -0.42 -7.14
N LEU A 638 9.00 -1.01 -8.29
CA LEU A 638 9.97 -2.11 -8.41
C LEU A 638 11.34 -1.82 -7.77
N PRO A 639 12.01 -0.67 -8.02
CA PRO A 639 13.30 -0.37 -7.39
C PRO A 639 13.18 0.07 -5.92
N THR A 640 11.97 0.39 -5.42
CA THR A 640 11.76 1.01 -4.09
C THR A 640 12.36 0.15 -2.98
N TYR A 641 12.22 -1.17 -3.07
CA TYR A 641 12.74 -2.11 -2.06
C TYR A 641 14.26 -2.09 -1.95
N VAL A 642 14.98 -1.96 -3.07
CA VAL A 642 16.45 -1.87 -3.07
C VAL A 642 16.90 -0.47 -2.64
N MET A 643 16.21 0.56 -3.13
CA MET A 643 16.49 1.96 -2.83
C MET A 643 16.23 2.34 -1.36
N SER A 644 15.42 1.57 -0.63
CA SER A 644 15.19 1.80 0.80
C SER A 644 16.37 1.45 1.68
N CYS A 645 17.28 0.59 1.22
CA CYS A 645 18.46 0.16 1.95
C CYS A 645 19.76 0.70 1.35
N PHE A 646 19.79 0.94 0.03
CA PHE A 646 21.01 1.28 -0.69
C PHE A 646 20.86 2.47 -1.64
N ARG A 647 21.94 3.24 -1.79
CA ARG A 647 22.09 4.24 -2.83
C ARG A 647 22.43 3.54 -4.14
N LEU A 648 21.60 3.66 -5.15
CA LEU A 648 21.90 3.11 -6.47
C LEU A 648 22.94 3.99 -7.19
N PRO A 649 23.90 3.40 -7.93
CA PRO A 649 24.81 4.19 -8.75
C PRO A 649 24.07 5.04 -9.78
N LYS A 650 24.55 6.28 -10.05
CA LYS A 650 23.94 7.19 -11.04
C LYS A 650 23.77 6.57 -12.43
N SER A 651 24.67 5.66 -12.82
CA SER A 651 24.58 4.92 -14.08
C SER A 651 23.37 3.97 -14.14
N ILE A 652 22.98 3.38 -13.00
CA ILE A 652 21.79 2.53 -12.90
C ILE A 652 20.53 3.40 -12.86
N THR A 653 20.49 4.45 -12.05
CA THR A 653 19.32 5.34 -11.97
C THR A 653 19.03 6.01 -13.31
N SER A 654 20.06 6.47 -14.03
CA SER A 654 19.92 7.02 -15.40
C SER A 654 19.38 5.98 -16.39
N LYS A 655 19.84 4.72 -16.32
CA LYS A 655 19.31 3.62 -17.16
C LYS A 655 17.85 3.29 -16.83
N LEU A 656 17.47 3.28 -15.56
CA LEU A 656 16.08 3.08 -15.13
C LEU A 656 15.19 4.20 -15.66
N THR A 657 15.58 5.47 -15.43
CA THR A 657 14.87 6.64 -15.94
C THR A 657 14.75 6.59 -17.46
N SER A 658 15.82 6.23 -18.17
CA SER A 658 15.81 6.10 -19.63
C SER A 658 14.84 5.02 -20.12
N ALA A 659 14.78 3.87 -19.44
CA ALA A 659 13.85 2.79 -19.81
C ALA A 659 12.39 3.22 -19.63
N VAL A 660 12.08 3.90 -18.52
CA VAL A 660 10.73 4.43 -18.25
C VAL A 660 10.37 5.55 -19.24
N ALA A 661 11.30 6.45 -19.53
CA ALA A 661 11.08 7.54 -20.48
C ALA A 661 10.84 7.03 -21.91
N LYS A 662 11.62 6.04 -22.36
CA LYS A 662 11.40 5.36 -23.64
C LYS A 662 10.02 4.71 -23.69
N PHE A 663 9.62 4.01 -22.64
CA PHE A 663 8.29 3.40 -22.56
C PHE A 663 7.17 4.45 -22.65
N TRP A 664 7.29 5.56 -21.90
CA TRP A 664 6.32 6.65 -21.91
C TRP A 664 6.14 7.29 -23.29
N TRP A 665 7.25 7.56 -24.00
CA TRP A 665 7.24 8.25 -25.29
C TRP A 665 7.04 7.31 -26.49
N SER A 666 7.26 6.01 -26.35
CA SER A 666 7.00 5.03 -27.41
C SER A 666 5.52 4.99 -27.82
N SER A 667 5.25 4.71 -29.11
CA SER A 667 3.90 4.50 -29.65
C SER A 667 3.62 3.01 -29.83
N ASN A 668 4.46 2.27 -30.57
CA ASN A 668 4.23 0.87 -30.98
C ASN A 668 5.44 -0.08 -30.77
N GLY A 669 6.18 0.04 -29.66
CA GLY A 669 7.25 -0.92 -29.30
C GLY A 669 8.55 -0.86 -30.14
N GLU A 670 8.46 -0.55 -31.44
CA GLU A 670 9.58 -0.64 -32.39
C GLU A 670 10.24 0.72 -32.70
N SER A 671 9.50 1.84 -32.67
CA SER A 671 10.07 3.17 -32.97
C SER A 671 10.53 3.91 -31.70
N ARG A 672 11.69 4.57 -31.79
CA ARG A 672 12.15 5.55 -30.78
C ARG A 672 11.18 6.73 -30.79
N GLY A 673 10.15 6.68 -29.94
CA GLY A 673 9.19 7.77 -29.79
C GLY A 673 9.88 9.08 -29.38
N MET A 674 9.41 10.21 -29.93
CA MET A 674 10.03 11.52 -29.68
C MET A 674 9.78 12.00 -28.25
N HIS A 675 10.85 12.44 -27.58
CA HIS A 675 10.79 13.01 -26.23
C HIS A 675 10.37 14.50 -26.30
N TRP A 676 9.07 14.76 -26.19
CA TRP A 676 8.50 16.11 -26.27
C TRP A 676 8.86 17.01 -25.09
N MET A 677 9.13 16.42 -23.92
CA MET A 677 9.49 17.19 -22.72
C MET A 677 10.61 16.49 -21.96
N ALA A 678 11.48 17.29 -21.34
CA ALA A 678 12.50 16.80 -20.43
C ALA A 678 11.86 15.98 -19.29
N TRP A 679 12.46 14.85 -18.94
CA TRP A 679 11.93 13.95 -17.91
C TRP A 679 11.77 14.65 -16.56
N ASP A 680 12.65 15.60 -16.25
CA ASP A 680 12.61 16.34 -15.00
C ASP A 680 11.32 17.16 -14.82
N LYS A 681 10.84 17.81 -15.90
CA LYS A 681 9.56 18.55 -15.90
C LYS A 681 8.34 17.63 -15.78
N LEU A 682 8.44 16.38 -16.25
CA LEU A 682 7.39 15.37 -16.03
C LEU A 682 7.31 14.92 -14.57
N CYS A 683 8.41 15.03 -13.84
CA CYS A 683 8.49 14.65 -12.42
C CYS A 683 7.88 15.68 -11.47
N SER A 684 7.64 16.92 -11.93
CA SER A 684 6.93 17.94 -11.16
C SER A 684 5.51 17.49 -10.81
N SER A 685 4.98 17.96 -9.69
CA SER A 685 3.64 17.59 -9.23
C SER A 685 2.54 18.07 -10.18
N LYS A 686 1.35 17.45 -10.15
CA LYS A 686 0.20 17.92 -10.94
C LYS A 686 -0.22 19.34 -10.56
N SER A 687 -0.03 19.74 -9.29
CA SER A 687 -0.22 21.11 -8.81
C SER A 687 0.77 22.12 -9.38
N GLU A 688 1.98 21.69 -9.73
CA GLU A 688 3.00 22.52 -10.40
C GLU A 688 2.92 22.39 -11.94
N GLY A 689 1.91 21.71 -12.47
CA GLY A 689 1.70 21.53 -13.91
C GLY A 689 2.52 20.41 -14.54
N GLY A 690 3.11 19.49 -13.77
CA GLY A 690 3.76 18.27 -14.26
C GLY A 690 2.80 17.05 -14.28
N ILE A 691 3.34 15.86 -14.53
CA ILE A 691 2.57 14.59 -14.51
C ILE A 691 2.64 13.93 -13.12
N GLY A 692 3.69 14.22 -12.33
CA GLY A 692 3.96 13.60 -11.04
C GLY A 692 4.66 12.25 -11.16
N PHE A 693 5.51 12.07 -12.18
CA PHE A 693 6.47 10.97 -12.17
C PHE A 693 7.55 11.19 -11.09
N ARG A 694 8.33 10.16 -10.78
CA ARG A 694 9.38 10.25 -9.77
C ARG A 694 10.74 10.29 -10.42
N ASN A 695 11.55 11.26 -10.04
CA ASN A 695 12.99 11.21 -10.28
C ASN A 695 13.56 10.11 -9.39
N VAL A 696 14.16 9.09 -9.99
CA VAL A 696 14.66 7.90 -9.28
C VAL A 696 15.76 8.28 -8.28
N ASP A 697 16.59 9.29 -8.60
CA ASP A 697 17.71 9.69 -7.76
C ASP A 697 17.23 10.41 -6.49
N ASP A 698 16.38 11.43 -6.64
CA ASP A 698 15.77 12.15 -5.50
C ASP A 698 14.91 11.23 -4.65
N PHE A 699 14.19 10.31 -5.30
CA PHE A 699 13.35 9.33 -4.62
C PHE A 699 14.18 8.33 -3.82
N ASN A 700 15.34 7.89 -4.33
CA ASN A 700 16.28 7.06 -3.58
C ASN A 700 16.85 7.82 -2.37
N SER A 701 17.19 9.11 -2.52
CA SER A 701 17.65 9.95 -1.40
C SER A 701 16.58 10.09 -0.32
N ALA A 702 15.32 10.31 -0.70
CA ALA A 702 14.21 10.40 0.25
C ALA A 702 13.96 9.07 0.99
N LEU A 703 14.10 7.93 0.31
CA LEU A 703 14.00 6.62 0.96
C LEU A 703 15.12 6.38 1.98
N LEU A 704 16.35 6.78 1.67
CA LEU A 704 17.51 6.66 2.57
C LEU A 704 17.44 7.66 3.74
N ALA A 705 16.92 8.86 3.50
CA ALA A 705 16.65 9.83 4.56
C ALA A 705 15.66 9.27 5.59
N LYS A 706 14.70 8.42 5.19
CA LYS A 706 13.82 7.71 6.14
C LYS A 706 14.61 6.77 7.06
N GLN A 707 15.65 6.10 6.56
CA GLN A 707 16.52 5.24 7.40
C GLN A 707 17.39 6.06 8.35
N LEU A 708 17.87 7.22 7.91
CA LEU A 708 18.57 8.14 8.80
C LEU A 708 17.63 8.68 9.88
N TRP A 709 16.41 9.06 9.51
CA TRP A 709 15.36 9.48 10.46
C TRP A 709 15.05 8.40 11.49
N ARG A 710 15.03 7.13 11.06
CA ARG A 710 14.84 5.96 11.93
C ARG A 710 15.92 5.87 13.02
N LEU A 711 17.19 6.15 12.70
CA LEU A 711 18.28 6.17 13.68
C LEU A 711 18.12 7.27 14.74
N ILE A 712 17.44 8.37 14.40
CA ILE A 712 17.20 9.50 15.31
C ILE A 712 15.98 9.21 16.21
N MET A 713 14.88 8.73 15.63
CA MET A 713 13.61 8.55 16.35
C MET A 713 13.52 7.25 17.16
N ALA A 714 14.32 6.23 16.83
CA ALA A 714 14.28 4.94 17.51
C ALA A 714 15.69 4.48 17.95
N PRO A 715 16.36 5.22 18.85
CA PRO A 715 17.74 4.96 19.26
C PRO A 715 17.92 3.62 19.98
N GLU A 716 16.87 3.11 20.62
CA GLU A 716 16.89 1.82 21.36
C GLU A 716 16.75 0.59 20.46
N SER A 717 16.34 0.77 19.20
CA SER A 717 16.21 -0.34 18.26
C SER A 717 17.55 -1.07 18.08
N LEU A 718 17.54 -2.39 17.90
CA LEU A 718 18.75 -3.18 17.63
C LEU A 718 19.57 -2.59 16.46
N PHE A 719 18.88 -2.13 15.41
CA PHE A 719 19.49 -1.44 14.28
C PHE A 719 20.26 -0.19 14.70
N ALA A 720 19.63 0.70 15.47
CA ALA A 720 20.28 1.91 15.96
C ALA A 720 21.44 1.61 16.91
N ARG A 721 21.29 0.65 17.84
CA ARG A 721 22.36 0.26 18.79
C ARG A 721 23.58 -0.34 18.09
N VAL A 722 23.38 -1.20 17.09
CA VAL A 722 24.47 -1.77 16.27
C VAL A 722 25.24 -0.65 15.54
N PHE A 723 24.53 0.26 14.86
CA PHE A 723 25.15 1.34 14.10
C PHE A 723 25.77 2.42 14.99
N LYS A 724 25.14 2.77 16.12
CA LYS A 724 25.68 3.70 17.13
C LYS A 724 27.01 3.18 17.68
N GLY A 725 27.07 1.90 18.06
CA GLY A 725 28.29 1.28 18.58
C GLY A 725 29.46 1.25 17.59
N ARG A 726 29.17 1.20 16.27
CA ARG A 726 30.20 1.18 15.22
C ARG A 726 30.60 2.56 14.73
N TYR A 727 29.64 3.43 14.45
CA TYR A 727 29.87 4.64 13.67
C TYR A 727 29.82 5.93 14.52
N PHE A 728 28.89 6.03 15.49
CA PHE A 728 28.63 7.28 16.22
C PHE A 728 28.47 7.06 17.72
N ARG A 729 29.45 6.43 18.36
CA ARG A 729 29.35 6.02 19.78
C ARG A 729 29.11 7.20 20.74
N LYS A 730 29.82 8.31 20.53
CA LYS A 730 29.80 9.52 21.36
C LYS A 730 29.29 10.75 20.60
N SER A 731 28.65 10.55 19.45
CA SER A 731 28.25 11.61 18.54
C SER A 731 26.81 11.38 18.07
N ASN A 732 26.21 12.38 17.46
CA ASN A 732 24.91 12.26 16.82
C ASN A 732 25.07 11.58 15.44
N PRO A 733 24.10 10.75 14.98
CA PRO A 733 24.10 10.22 13.61
C PRO A 733 24.11 11.32 12.52
N LEU A 734 23.73 12.54 12.87
CA LEU A 734 23.79 13.73 12.00
C LEU A 734 25.14 14.43 12.00
N ASP A 735 26.12 14.03 12.81
CA ASP A 735 27.44 14.65 12.79
C ASP A 735 28.25 14.22 11.56
N ASN A 736 29.30 14.97 11.24
CA ASN A 736 30.21 14.57 10.15
C ASN A 736 31.15 13.45 10.62
N ILE A 737 30.65 12.21 10.56
CA ILE A 737 31.33 11.03 11.08
C ILE A 737 32.36 10.51 10.07
N LYS A 738 33.65 10.59 10.42
CA LYS A 738 34.72 9.92 9.68
C LYS A 738 34.83 8.47 10.16
N SER A 739 34.68 7.50 9.26
CA SER A 739 34.75 6.07 9.59
C SER A 739 35.76 5.35 8.71
N TYR A 740 36.56 4.45 9.30
CA TYR A 740 37.49 3.59 8.58
C TYR A 740 36.74 2.38 8.00
N SER A 741 36.84 2.16 6.68
CA SER A 741 36.17 1.07 5.95
C SER A 741 34.65 0.95 6.22
N PRO A 742 33.85 2.00 5.95
CA PRO A 742 32.41 1.97 6.20
C PRO A 742 31.69 1.02 5.23
N SER A 743 30.64 0.37 5.74
CA SER A 743 29.78 -0.47 4.91
C SER A 743 29.09 0.35 3.82
N TYR A 744 28.62 -0.32 2.77
CA TYR A 744 27.88 0.37 1.71
C TYR A 744 26.50 0.84 2.20
N GLY A 745 25.88 0.11 3.13
CA GLY A 745 24.64 0.52 3.79
C GLY A 745 24.82 1.84 4.54
N TRP A 746 25.84 1.95 5.38
CA TRP A 746 26.14 3.20 6.09
C TRP A 746 26.41 4.38 5.16
N ARG A 747 27.26 4.19 4.14
CA ARG A 747 27.52 5.24 3.14
C ARG A 747 26.26 5.67 2.38
N SER A 748 25.36 4.72 2.13
CA SER A 748 24.07 5.02 1.50
C SER A 748 23.20 5.89 2.41
N ILE A 749 23.07 5.55 3.68
CA ILE A 749 22.29 6.33 4.66
C ILE A 749 22.87 7.75 4.80
N MET A 750 24.19 7.87 4.97
CA MET A 750 24.87 9.16 5.11
C MET A 750 24.77 10.05 3.87
N SER A 751 24.60 9.47 2.67
CA SER A 751 24.38 10.26 1.45
C SER A 751 23.09 11.10 1.49
N ALA A 752 22.14 10.76 2.36
CA ALA A 752 20.89 11.48 2.55
C ALA A 752 20.92 12.47 3.74
N ARG A 753 22.07 12.63 4.41
CA ARG A 753 22.23 13.53 5.57
C ARG A 753 21.84 14.97 5.27
N SER A 754 22.31 15.52 4.15
CA SER A 754 22.00 16.91 3.75
C SER A 754 20.50 17.12 3.54
N LEU A 755 19.77 16.11 3.05
CA LEU A 755 18.33 16.18 2.88
C LEU A 755 17.60 16.21 4.24
N VAL A 756 18.04 15.41 5.21
CA VAL A 756 17.44 15.40 6.55
C VAL A 756 17.66 16.73 7.24
N LEU A 757 18.88 17.29 7.20
CA LEU A 757 19.19 18.57 7.84
C LEU A 757 18.31 19.73 7.33
N LYS A 758 17.92 19.72 6.04
CA LYS A 758 17.06 20.77 5.45
C LYS A 758 15.64 20.82 6.03
N GLY A 759 15.12 19.71 6.52
CA GLY A 759 13.77 19.64 7.10
C GLY A 759 13.75 19.33 8.58
N LEU A 760 14.92 19.18 9.21
CA LEU A 760 15.07 18.96 10.63
C LEU A 760 14.75 20.24 11.39
N ILE A 761 13.92 20.14 12.42
CA ILE A 761 13.65 21.23 13.36
C ILE A 761 13.79 20.69 14.78
N LYS A 762 14.52 21.40 15.65
CA LYS A 762 14.49 21.13 17.10
C LYS A 762 13.23 21.74 17.69
N ARG A 763 12.45 20.93 18.40
CA ARG A 763 11.22 21.33 19.09
C ARG A 763 11.57 21.61 20.55
N VAL A 764 11.15 22.79 21.02
CA VAL A 764 11.40 23.25 22.38
C VAL A 764 10.58 22.40 23.34
N GLY A 765 11.26 21.70 24.23
CA GLY A 765 10.71 21.15 25.47
C GLY A 765 11.17 22.05 26.61
N SER A 766 12.23 21.65 27.31
CA SER A 766 12.90 22.48 28.32
C SER A 766 13.73 23.63 27.74
N GLY A 767 14.15 23.54 26.47
CA GLY A 767 15.01 24.53 25.81
C GLY A 767 16.49 24.48 26.21
N ALA A 768 16.89 23.55 27.09
CA ALA A 768 18.25 23.49 27.64
C ALA A 768 19.29 22.96 26.63
N SER A 769 18.86 22.15 25.65
CA SER A 769 19.76 21.54 24.66
C SER A 769 19.77 22.25 23.30
N ILE A 770 19.02 23.36 23.17
CA ILE A 770 18.88 24.14 21.94
C ILE A 770 19.77 25.38 22.02
N SER A 771 20.76 25.45 21.14
CA SER A 771 21.55 26.66 20.88
C SER A 771 20.76 27.62 20.02
N VAL A 772 20.53 28.85 20.51
CA VAL A 772 19.66 29.83 19.84
C VAL A 772 20.15 30.16 18.43
N TRP A 773 21.46 30.28 18.25
CA TRP A 773 22.10 30.80 17.03
C TRP A 773 22.61 29.72 16.08
N GLU A 774 22.77 28.47 16.54
CA GLU A 774 23.32 27.38 15.73
C GLU A 774 22.26 26.36 15.32
N ASP A 775 21.28 26.08 16.18
CA ASP A 775 20.29 25.04 15.94
C ASP A 775 19.12 25.58 15.12
N SER A 776 18.57 24.73 14.26
CA SER A 776 17.34 25.06 13.51
C SER A 776 16.11 24.80 14.36
N TRP A 777 15.63 25.80 15.09
CA TRP A 777 14.44 25.70 15.97
C TRP A 777 13.30 26.65 15.57
N ILE A 778 13.56 27.64 14.70
CA ILE A 778 12.54 28.59 14.23
C ILE A 778 11.74 27.97 13.07
N PRO A 779 10.40 27.88 13.17
CA PRO A 779 9.53 27.31 12.13
C PRO A 779 9.21 28.32 11.01
N ALA A 780 10.24 28.88 10.36
CA ALA A 780 10.09 29.73 9.18
C ALA A 780 9.75 28.90 7.92
N GLN A 781 9.84 29.47 6.70
CA GLN A 781 9.61 28.72 5.45
C GLN A 781 10.50 27.47 5.31
N PHE A 782 11.74 27.60 5.78
CA PHE A 782 12.65 26.50 6.06
C PHE A 782 13.09 26.62 7.51
N PRO A 783 13.25 25.50 8.23
CA PRO A 783 13.75 25.55 9.59
C PRO A 783 15.16 26.15 9.58
N ARG A 784 15.37 27.12 10.46
CA ARG A 784 16.64 27.85 10.59
C ARG A 784 16.88 28.31 12.02
N PRO A 785 18.11 28.73 12.36
CA PRO A 785 18.37 29.46 13.59
C PRO A 785 17.67 30.82 13.63
N ALA A 786 17.61 31.40 14.82
CA ALA A 786 17.04 32.73 15.04
C ALA A 786 17.92 33.82 14.42
N LYS A 787 17.30 34.89 13.92
CA LYS A 787 17.95 36.10 13.41
C LYS A 787 18.08 37.13 14.52
N SER A 788 19.29 37.67 14.70
CA SER A 788 19.58 38.73 15.65
C SER A 788 19.08 40.09 15.15
N ASN A 789 18.68 40.95 16.08
CA ASN A 789 18.36 42.37 15.83
C ASN A 789 19.60 43.29 15.96
N GLY A 790 20.79 42.77 16.31
CA GLY A 790 22.02 43.56 16.53
C GLY A 790 23.36 42.81 16.31
N SER A 791 24.48 43.55 16.43
CA SER A 791 25.83 43.10 16.04
C SER A 791 26.57 42.19 17.03
N ILE A 792 26.14 42.11 18.29
CA ILE A 792 26.77 41.25 19.31
C ILE A 792 25.76 40.17 19.72
N THR A 793 26.07 38.91 19.42
CA THR A 793 25.30 37.73 19.82
C THR A 793 26.15 36.90 20.76
N ASP A 794 25.60 36.49 21.91
CA ASP A 794 26.25 35.50 22.78
C ASP A 794 26.10 34.10 22.16
N PRO A 795 27.18 33.47 21.67
CA PRO A 795 27.10 32.15 21.03
C PRO A 795 26.64 31.04 21.98
N SER A 796 26.73 31.26 23.29
CA SER A 796 26.38 30.28 24.32
C SER A 796 24.90 30.30 24.73
N LEU A 797 24.14 31.30 24.27
CA LEU A 797 22.73 31.51 24.60
C LEU A 797 21.86 30.28 24.28
N LYS A 798 21.12 29.80 25.27
CA LYS A 798 20.20 28.66 25.18
C LYS A 798 18.75 29.11 25.25
N VAL A 799 17.85 28.32 24.66
CA VAL A 799 16.42 28.68 24.59
C VAL A 799 15.77 28.73 25.98
N ASN A 800 16.22 27.90 26.94
CA ASN A 800 15.70 27.92 28.31
C ASN A 800 15.91 29.27 29.02
N GLN A 801 16.92 30.05 28.65
CA GLN A 801 17.18 31.39 29.20
C GLN A 801 16.20 32.44 28.69
N LEU A 802 15.42 32.12 27.64
CA LEU A 802 14.37 32.99 27.09
C LEU A 802 12.99 32.73 27.74
N ILE A 803 12.89 31.72 28.59
CA ILE A 803 11.67 31.30 29.29
C ILE A 803 11.73 31.82 30.72
N ASP A 804 10.66 32.47 31.18
CA ASP A 804 10.53 32.87 32.59
C ASP A 804 10.23 31.65 33.45
N SER A 805 11.15 31.30 34.35
CA SER A 805 11.06 30.13 35.23
C SER A 805 9.90 30.18 36.23
N ARG A 806 9.33 31.36 36.51
CA ARG A 806 8.22 31.51 37.47
C ARG A 806 6.86 31.39 36.80
N THR A 807 6.74 31.89 35.57
CA THR A 807 5.45 31.99 34.88
C THR A 807 5.29 30.97 33.76
N ASN A 808 6.39 30.31 33.34
CA ASN A 808 6.47 29.38 32.21
C ASN A 808 5.99 30.00 30.89
N PHE A 809 6.19 31.31 30.74
CA PHE A 809 5.92 32.06 29.52
C PHE A 809 7.22 32.60 28.92
N TRP A 810 7.18 32.92 27.63
CA TRP A 810 8.28 33.60 26.93
C TRP A 810 8.52 35.01 27.49
N ASN A 811 9.78 35.36 27.77
CA ASN A 811 10.13 36.71 28.21
C ASN A 811 10.10 37.68 27.00
N MET A 812 8.96 38.34 26.80
CA MET A 812 8.72 39.18 25.64
C MET A 812 9.66 40.38 25.51
N ASN A 813 10.12 40.95 26.63
CA ASN A 813 11.05 42.08 26.61
C ASN A 813 12.42 41.65 26.07
N LEU A 814 12.91 40.51 26.57
CA LEU A 814 14.17 39.92 26.11
C LEU A 814 14.08 39.47 24.64
N LEU A 815 12.95 38.92 24.22
CA LEU A 815 12.75 38.54 22.82
C LEU A 815 12.78 39.74 21.88
N ALA A 816 12.13 40.85 22.24
CA ALA A 816 12.09 42.07 21.43
C ALA A 816 13.47 42.75 21.29
N GLU A 817 14.32 42.62 22.31
CA GLU A 817 15.69 43.16 22.28
C GLU A 817 16.62 42.33 21.41
N LEU A 818 16.55 41.00 21.49
CA LEU A 818 17.53 40.09 20.88
C LEU A 818 17.21 39.67 19.44
N PHE A 819 15.93 39.58 19.05
CA PHE A 819 15.52 38.93 17.80
C PHE A 819 14.81 39.86 16.82
N ASP A 820 14.90 39.52 15.53
CA ASP A 820 14.12 40.15 14.46
C ASP A 820 12.60 40.05 14.78
N PRO A 821 11.80 41.11 14.53
CA PRO A 821 10.36 41.10 14.82
C PRO A 821 9.58 39.93 14.19
N GLU A 822 10.00 39.43 13.02
CA GLU A 822 9.41 38.24 12.39
C GLU A 822 9.64 36.99 13.26
N ASP A 823 10.84 36.84 13.82
CA ASP A 823 11.21 35.72 14.68
C ASP A 823 10.53 35.82 16.05
N VAL A 824 10.40 37.02 16.63
CA VAL A 824 9.65 37.24 17.88
C VAL A 824 8.21 36.72 17.76
N ALA A 825 7.55 37.00 16.62
CA ALA A 825 6.19 36.53 16.36
C ALA A 825 6.11 34.99 16.18
N LEU A 826 7.17 34.34 15.72
CA LEU A 826 7.24 32.89 15.59
C LEU A 826 7.57 32.20 16.91
N ILE A 827 8.53 32.74 17.68
CA ILE A 827 8.97 32.22 18.98
C ILE A 827 7.81 32.29 19.97
N SER A 828 7.14 33.45 20.06
CA SER A 828 6.00 33.63 20.97
C SER A 828 4.79 32.74 20.67
N ALA A 829 4.71 32.14 19.47
CA ALA A 829 3.68 31.19 19.09
C ALA A 829 4.06 29.73 19.41
N LEU A 830 5.30 29.45 19.80
CA LEU A 830 5.74 28.11 20.19
C LEU A 830 5.14 27.75 21.56
N PRO A 831 4.49 26.57 21.70
CA PRO A 831 3.97 26.13 22.98
C PRO A 831 5.09 25.81 23.96
N LEU A 832 4.90 26.20 25.23
CA LEU A 832 5.73 25.80 26.36
C LEU A 832 4.93 24.82 27.21
N GLY A 833 5.49 23.64 27.48
CA GLY A 833 4.81 22.62 28.27
C GLY A 833 4.95 22.86 29.76
N VAL A 834 4.01 22.34 30.56
CA VAL A 834 4.11 22.35 32.03
C VAL A 834 5.21 21.38 32.52
N SER A 835 5.56 20.38 31.70
CA SER A 835 6.56 19.33 31.95
C SER A 835 7.96 19.70 31.42
N THR A 836 9.01 19.44 32.22
CA THR A 836 10.43 19.66 31.89
C THR A 836 11.02 18.57 30.97
N LYS A 837 10.33 18.23 29.88
CA LYS A 837 10.79 17.19 28.95
C LYS A 837 12.00 17.66 28.14
N GLU A 838 12.87 16.71 27.78
CA GLU A 838 13.99 16.96 26.88
C GLU A 838 13.53 17.45 25.50
N ASP A 839 14.33 18.33 24.89
CA ASP A 839 14.06 18.82 23.54
C ASP A 839 14.12 17.68 22.52
N THR A 840 13.23 17.71 21.52
CA THR A 840 13.10 16.63 20.54
C THR A 840 13.36 17.11 19.12
N PHE A 841 13.71 16.18 18.25
CA PHE A 841 13.78 16.45 16.81
C PHE A 841 12.42 16.22 16.15
N GLY A 842 12.03 17.14 15.28
CA GLY A 842 10.83 17.05 14.45
C GLY A 842 11.14 17.30 12.97
N TRP A 843 10.20 16.91 12.11
CA TRP A 843 10.23 17.16 10.68
C TRP A 843 9.30 18.33 10.32
N HIS A 844 9.86 19.40 9.77
CA HIS A 844 9.13 20.64 9.52
C HIS A 844 8.03 20.51 8.45
N PHE A 845 8.27 19.76 7.37
CA PHE A 845 7.36 19.71 6.21
C PHE A 845 6.16 18.75 6.35
N THR A 846 5.80 18.36 7.57
CA THR A 846 4.63 17.51 7.86
C THR A 846 3.90 18.01 9.09
N LYS A 847 2.57 17.99 9.06
CA LYS A 847 1.74 18.39 10.20
C LYS A 847 2.09 17.63 11.47
N SER A 848 2.26 16.31 11.40
CA SER A 848 2.56 15.47 12.55
C SER A 848 3.96 15.65 13.13
N GLY A 849 4.89 16.27 12.39
CA GLY A 849 6.30 16.33 12.76
C GLY A 849 7.10 15.07 12.43
N ASN A 850 6.50 14.08 11.76
CA ASN A 850 7.16 12.84 11.37
C ASN A 850 7.61 12.85 9.92
N TYR A 851 8.85 12.42 9.65
CA TYR A 851 9.36 12.29 8.29
C TYR A 851 8.54 11.29 7.47
N THR A 852 8.13 11.70 6.26
CA THR A 852 7.58 10.80 5.25
C THR A 852 8.44 10.84 3.99
N VAL A 853 8.50 9.73 3.25
CA VAL A 853 9.24 9.69 1.97
C VAL A 853 8.68 10.74 0.98
N LYS A 854 7.36 11.01 1.05
CA LYS A 854 6.71 12.04 0.23
C LYS A 854 7.23 13.42 0.58
N SER A 855 7.24 13.79 1.87
CA SER A 855 7.74 15.11 2.29
C SER A 855 9.21 15.28 1.97
N GLY A 856 10.05 14.27 2.24
CA GLY A 856 11.46 14.34 1.90
C GLY A 856 11.76 14.38 0.39
N TYR A 857 10.96 13.71 -0.45
CA TYR A 857 11.08 13.84 -1.90
C TYR A 857 10.76 15.26 -2.37
N HIS A 858 9.71 15.88 -1.81
CA HIS A 858 9.41 17.28 -2.10
C HIS A 858 10.55 18.20 -1.64
N THR A 859 11.08 18.04 -0.43
CA THR A 859 12.22 18.83 0.07
C THR A 859 13.46 18.71 -0.84
N ALA A 860 13.75 17.52 -1.37
CA ALA A 860 14.86 17.34 -2.31
C ALA A 860 14.69 18.14 -3.62
N ARG A 861 13.44 18.43 -4.00
CA ARG A 861 13.06 19.07 -5.27
C ARG A 861 12.91 20.59 -5.17
N ILE A 862 12.67 21.14 -3.98
CA ILE A 862 12.47 22.58 -3.79
C ILE A 862 13.71 23.41 -4.19
N GLU A 863 14.92 22.85 -4.10
CA GLU A 863 16.15 23.54 -4.53
C GLU A 863 16.45 23.43 -6.03
N THR A 864 15.90 22.45 -6.76
CA THR A 864 16.14 22.33 -8.22
C THR A 864 15.30 23.29 -9.04
N SER A 865 14.28 23.90 -8.44
CA SER A 865 13.62 25.07 -9.01
C SER A 865 14.47 26.30 -8.68
N ASP A 866 15.24 26.76 -9.65
CA ASP A 866 16.05 27.98 -9.60
C ASP A 866 15.38 29.10 -8.79
N ALA A 867 15.81 29.28 -7.54
CA ALA A 867 15.42 30.43 -6.72
C ALA A 867 15.94 31.77 -7.30
N ASN A 868 16.72 31.73 -8.39
CA ASN A 868 17.35 32.89 -9.02
C ASN A 868 16.86 33.22 -10.44
N LEU A 869 15.87 32.52 -10.98
CA LEU A 869 15.24 32.92 -12.26
C LEU A 869 13.81 33.38 -12.00
N LYS A 870 13.64 34.69 -11.74
CA LYS A 870 12.34 35.35 -11.89
C LYS A 870 11.91 35.18 -13.35
N PHE A 871 11.08 34.19 -13.61
CA PHE A 871 10.46 33.98 -14.92
C PHE A 871 9.58 35.19 -15.21
N LEU A 872 9.98 36.02 -16.18
CA LEU A 872 9.28 37.25 -16.61
C LEU A 872 8.07 36.98 -17.52
N GLY A 873 7.60 35.73 -17.63
CA GLY A 873 6.42 35.36 -18.43
C GLY A 873 5.19 35.04 -17.57
N PRO A 874 3.99 34.96 -18.18
CA PRO A 874 2.75 34.63 -17.47
C PRO A 874 2.83 33.23 -16.84
N ASP A 875 2.40 33.11 -15.58
CA ASP A 875 2.43 31.84 -14.86
C ASP A 875 1.31 30.89 -15.34
N ILE A 876 1.66 29.98 -16.24
CA ILE A 876 0.75 28.95 -16.76
C ILE A 876 0.58 27.74 -15.83
N LYS A 877 1.19 27.73 -14.62
CA LYS A 877 1.08 26.60 -13.68
C LYS A 877 -0.37 26.37 -13.27
N SER A 878 -1.12 27.43 -12.99
CA SER A 878 -2.53 27.34 -12.59
C SER A 878 -3.39 26.69 -13.67
N LEU A 879 -3.20 27.07 -14.94
CA LEU A 879 -3.88 26.45 -16.09
C LEU A 879 -3.54 24.96 -16.21
N LYS A 880 -2.26 24.60 -16.14
CA LYS A 880 -1.82 23.19 -16.22
C LYS A 880 -2.34 22.36 -15.05
N ALA A 881 -2.37 22.92 -13.84
CA ALA A 881 -2.90 22.26 -12.67
C ALA A 881 -4.41 22.03 -12.78
N TYR A 882 -5.14 22.99 -13.35
CA TYR A 882 -6.58 22.86 -13.56
C TYR A 882 -6.92 21.85 -14.65
N ALA A 883 -6.11 21.72 -15.72
CA ALA A 883 -6.30 20.70 -16.76
C ALA A 883 -6.39 19.27 -16.19
N TRP A 884 -5.70 18.99 -15.07
CA TRP A 884 -5.80 17.70 -14.38
C TRP A 884 -7.08 17.52 -13.54
N LYS A 885 -7.77 18.61 -13.20
CA LYS A 885 -9.02 18.64 -12.43
C LYS A 885 -10.27 18.58 -13.32
N VAL A 886 -10.14 18.86 -14.62
CA VAL A 886 -11.25 18.81 -15.58
C VAL A 886 -11.96 17.45 -15.53
N LYS A 887 -13.29 17.46 -15.50
CA LYS A 887 -14.14 16.27 -15.47
C LYS A 887 -14.21 15.63 -16.87
N CYS A 888 -13.22 14.82 -17.21
CA CYS A 888 -13.17 14.06 -18.46
C CYS A 888 -12.26 12.82 -18.34
N PRO A 889 -12.27 11.89 -19.31
CA PRO A 889 -11.40 10.73 -19.32
C PRO A 889 -9.90 11.10 -19.17
N PRO A 890 -9.07 10.26 -18.50
CA PRO A 890 -7.64 10.54 -18.30
C PRO A 890 -6.88 10.87 -19.59
N LYS A 891 -7.24 10.21 -20.70
CA LYS A 891 -6.67 10.48 -22.04
C LYS A 891 -6.85 11.94 -22.47
N LEU A 892 -8.03 12.53 -22.22
CA LEU A 892 -8.32 13.92 -22.58
C LEU A 892 -7.60 14.90 -21.66
N ARG A 893 -7.50 14.60 -20.36
CA ARG A 893 -6.66 15.39 -19.42
C ARG A 893 -5.21 15.46 -19.87
N HIS A 894 -4.65 14.32 -20.30
CA HIS A 894 -3.30 14.29 -20.89
C HIS A 894 -3.21 15.15 -22.15
N PHE A 895 -4.22 15.12 -23.01
CA PHE A 895 -4.23 15.92 -24.23
C PHE A 895 -4.29 17.41 -23.93
N LEU A 896 -5.17 17.86 -23.02
CA LEU A 896 -5.22 19.25 -22.54
C LEU A 896 -3.89 19.70 -21.94
N TRP A 897 -3.26 18.83 -21.14
CA TRP A 897 -1.93 19.09 -20.60
C TRP A 897 -0.85 19.19 -21.69
N GLN A 898 -0.91 18.36 -22.74
CA GLN A 898 0.01 18.42 -23.88
C GLN A 898 -0.16 19.72 -24.67
N ILE A 899 -1.40 20.19 -24.86
CA ILE A 899 -1.72 21.48 -25.50
C ILE A 899 -1.05 22.62 -24.71
N LEU A 900 -1.33 22.72 -23.40
CA LEU A 900 -0.74 23.73 -22.52
C LEU A 900 0.79 23.63 -22.37
N SER A 901 1.36 22.48 -22.71
CA SER A 901 2.79 22.20 -22.61
C SER A 901 3.53 22.27 -23.95
N GLY A 902 2.84 22.57 -25.06
CA GLY A 902 3.45 22.59 -26.39
C GLY A 902 3.96 21.22 -26.86
N CYS A 903 3.37 20.13 -26.37
CA CYS A 903 3.80 18.75 -26.62
C CYS A 903 2.91 18.03 -27.65
N VAL A 904 2.37 18.77 -28.61
CA VAL A 904 1.47 18.29 -29.68
C VAL A 904 2.18 18.40 -31.03
N PRO A 905 2.12 17.37 -31.90
CA PRO A 905 2.80 17.35 -33.20
C PRO A 905 2.07 18.17 -34.28
N VAL A 906 2.03 19.50 -34.12
CA VAL A 906 1.71 20.45 -35.20
C VAL A 906 2.97 20.79 -36.01
N THR A 907 2.82 21.27 -37.24
CA THR A 907 3.97 21.53 -38.14
C THR A 907 4.98 22.49 -37.52
N GLU A 908 4.54 23.54 -36.83
CA GLU A 908 5.40 24.49 -36.09
C GLU A 908 6.34 23.75 -35.11
N ASN A 909 5.77 22.86 -34.29
CA ASN A 909 6.52 22.14 -33.26
C ASN A 909 7.44 21.07 -33.84
N LEU A 910 7.05 20.43 -34.95
CA LEU A 910 7.88 19.48 -35.68
C LEU A 910 9.09 20.18 -36.31
N ARG A 911 8.89 21.36 -36.91
CA ARG A 911 9.96 22.22 -37.45
C ARG A 911 10.93 22.68 -36.37
N LYS A 912 10.44 23.15 -35.22
CA LYS A 912 11.28 23.50 -34.05
C LYS A 912 12.14 22.34 -33.55
N ARG A 913 11.81 21.10 -33.92
CA ARG A 913 12.55 19.88 -33.58
C ARG A 913 13.43 19.35 -34.72
N GLY A 914 13.56 20.09 -35.82
CA GLY A 914 14.41 19.73 -36.96
C GLY A 914 13.80 18.67 -37.89
N ILE A 915 12.49 18.47 -37.85
CA ILE A 915 11.78 17.63 -38.83
C ILE A 915 11.39 18.52 -40.01
N ASN A 916 11.85 18.18 -41.21
CA ASN A 916 11.46 18.88 -42.44
C ASN A 916 10.02 18.49 -42.82
N CYS A 917 9.08 19.43 -42.66
CA CYS A 917 7.69 19.30 -43.08
C CYS A 917 7.20 20.64 -43.65
N ASP A 918 6.18 20.58 -44.51
CA ASP A 918 5.45 21.79 -44.94
C ASP A 918 4.85 22.49 -43.71
N THR A 919 4.98 23.82 -43.65
CA THR A 919 4.47 24.61 -42.54
C THR A 919 2.99 24.93 -42.68
N GLY A 920 2.46 24.82 -43.91
CA GLY A 920 1.09 25.16 -44.22
C GLY A 920 0.04 24.27 -43.53
N CYS A 921 -1.11 24.84 -43.21
CA CYS A 921 -2.26 24.08 -42.74
C CYS A 921 -2.96 23.38 -43.91
N VAL A 922 -2.98 22.05 -43.92
CA VAL A 922 -3.60 21.23 -44.98
C VAL A 922 -5.11 21.45 -45.13
N ARG A 923 -5.78 22.01 -44.09
CA ARG A 923 -7.23 22.23 -44.11
C ARG A 923 -7.65 23.58 -44.68
N CYS A 924 -6.98 24.66 -44.28
CA CYS A 924 -7.40 26.02 -44.67
C CYS A 924 -6.32 26.82 -45.40
N GLY A 925 -5.14 26.24 -45.68
CA GLY A 925 -4.07 26.89 -46.43
C GLY A 925 -3.32 28.00 -45.66
N ALA A 926 -3.48 28.11 -44.35
CA ALA A 926 -2.73 29.07 -43.54
C ALA A 926 -1.22 28.81 -43.62
N VAL A 927 -0.40 29.86 -43.58
CA VAL A 927 1.07 29.80 -43.78
C VAL A 927 1.79 28.95 -42.71
N GLU A 928 1.30 28.97 -41.47
CA GLU A 928 1.87 28.21 -40.36
C GLU A 928 0.77 27.55 -39.52
N GLU A 929 0.87 26.23 -39.33
CA GLU A 929 -0.03 25.48 -38.45
C GLU A 929 0.53 25.44 -37.01
N THR A 930 -0.01 26.33 -36.16
CA THR A 930 0.23 26.33 -34.71
C THR A 930 -0.82 25.50 -33.97
N ILE A 931 -0.59 25.25 -32.66
CA ILE A 931 -1.60 24.59 -31.81
C ILE A 931 -2.89 25.42 -31.73
N ASN A 932 -2.75 26.75 -31.57
CA ASN A 932 -3.91 27.64 -31.51
C ASN A 932 -4.65 27.63 -32.84
N HIS A 933 -3.91 27.71 -33.95
CA HIS A 933 -4.49 27.66 -35.28
C HIS A 933 -5.32 26.39 -35.48
N THR A 934 -4.73 25.23 -35.21
CA THR A 934 -5.37 23.92 -35.40
C THR A 934 -6.68 23.78 -34.61
N LEU A 935 -6.70 24.27 -33.36
CA LEU A 935 -7.80 24.03 -32.44
C LEU A 935 -8.85 25.13 -32.42
N PHE A 936 -8.50 26.37 -32.79
CA PHE A 936 -9.32 27.56 -32.52
C PHE A 936 -9.48 28.50 -33.73
N GLU A 937 -8.49 28.61 -34.63
CA GLU A 937 -8.53 29.61 -35.73
C GLU A 937 -8.78 29.02 -37.11
N CYS A 938 -8.49 27.73 -37.31
CA CYS A 938 -8.70 27.04 -38.59
C CYS A 938 -10.19 27.07 -38.97
N HIS A 939 -10.52 27.25 -40.26
CA HIS A 939 -11.91 27.45 -40.72
C HIS A 939 -12.89 26.40 -40.16
N PRO A 940 -12.62 25.08 -40.24
CA PRO A 940 -13.53 24.09 -39.69
C PRO A 940 -13.60 24.09 -38.16
N ALA A 941 -12.50 24.44 -37.47
CA ALA A 941 -12.49 24.55 -36.01
C ALA A 941 -13.35 25.73 -35.54
N ARG A 942 -13.27 26.88 -36.23
CA ARG A 942 -14.14 28.04 -35.95
C ARG A 942 -15.61 27.72 -36.17
N GLN A 943 -15.93 26.96 -37.21
CA GLN A 943 -17.30 26.50 -37.46
C GLN A 943 -17.80 25.60 -36.32
N ILE A 944 -16.98 24.64 -35.86
CA ILE A 944 -17.35 23.76 -34.73
C ILE A 944 -17.60 24.59 -33.46
N TRP A 945 -16.74 25.55 -33.13
CA TRP A 945 -16.95 26.40 -31.95
C TRP A 945 -18.18 27.31 -32.09
N ALA A 946 -18.45 27.84 -33.28
CA ALA A 946 -19.63 28.66 -33.55
C ALA A 946 -20.95 27.86 -33.47
N LEU A 947 -20.91 26.58 -33.81
CA LEU A 947 -22.06 25.66 -33.73
C LEU A 947 -22.26 25.06 -32.32
N SER A 948 -21.23 25.13 -31.46
CA SER A 948 -21.29 24.57 -30.11
C SER A 948 -22.13 25.43 -29.15
N THR A 949 -22.48 24.85 -28.00
CA THR A 949 -23.17 25.56 -26.90
C THR A 949 -22.32 26.65 -26.25
N ILE A 950 -21.02 26.76 -26.57
CA ILE A 950 -20.09 27.70 -25.96
C ILE A 950 -20.09 29.02 -26.77
N PRO A 951 -20.41 30.17 -26.16
CA PRO A 951 -20.53 31.43 -26.89
C PRO A 951 -19.21 31.85 -27.54
N SER A 952 -19.22 31.97 -28.87
CA SER A 952 -18.10 32.56 -29.62
C SER A 952 -18.23 34.08 -29.63
N VAL A 953 -17.64 34.77 -28.66
CA VAL A 953 -17.65 36.23 -28.57
C VAL A 953 -16.43 36.81 -29.29
N THR A 954 -16.67 37.67 -30.28
CA THR A 954 -15.63 38.31 -31.09
C THR A 954 -14.59 39.03 -30.22
N GLY A 955 -13.32 38.68 -30.39
CA GLY A 955 -12.20 39.26 -29.62
C GLY A 955 -11.94 38.61 -28.27
N ILE A 956 -12.82 37.72 -27.78
CA ILE A 956 -12.69 37.01 -26.49
C ILE A 956 -12.47 35.52 -26.72
N PHE A 957 -13.32 34.86 -27.51
CA PHE A 957 -13.22 33.42 -27.80
C PHE A 957 -13.83 33.12 -29.19
N PRO A 958 -13.09 32.44 -30.10
CA PRO A 958 -11.67 32.11 -30.01
C PRO A 958 -10.75 33.34 -30.16
N SER A 959 -9.65 33.38 -29.41
CA SER A 959 -8.61 34.42 -29.43
C SER A 959 -7.30 33.92 -30.07
N ALA A 960 -6.36 34.84 -30.30
CA ALA A 960 -5.02 34.53 -30.81
C ALA A 960 -4.10 33.79 -29.80
N SER A 961 -4.52 33.66 -28.54
CA SER A 961 -3.72 33.00 -27.49
C SER A 961 -4.35 31.70 -27.03
N ILE A 962 -3.60 30.60 -27.17
CA ILE A 962 -4.01 29.29 -26.67
C ILE A 962 -4.29 29.30 -25.16
N TYR A 963 -3.53 30.09 -24.40
CA TYR A 963 -3.69 30.19 -22.95
C TYR A 963 -4.94 30.98 -22.59
N ALA A 964 -5.24 32.06 -23.31
CA ALA A 964 -6.47 32.83 -23.10
C ALA A 964 -7.71 32.02 -23.49
N ASN A 965 -7.64 31.22 -24.55
CA ASN A 965 -8.72 30.32 -24.96
C ASN A 965 -9.01 29.26 -23.89
N LEU A 966 -7.98 28.64 -23.31
CA LEU A 966 -8.16 27.66 -22.24
C LEU A 966 -8.55 28.29 -20.90
N ASP A 967 -8.06 29.48 -20.58
CA ASP A 967 -8.51 30.26 -19.41
C ASP A 967 -10.01 30.59 -19.51
N HIS A 968 -10.47 30.97 -20.70
CA HIS A 968 -11.89 31.19 -20.98
C HIS A 968 -12.71 29.91 -20.75
N LEU A 969 -12.31 28.80 -21.37
CA LEU A 969 -12.98 27.50 -21.23
C LEU A 969 -12.97 26.94 -19.81
N PHE A 970 -11.97 27.28 -18.99
CA PHE A 970 -11.87 26.78 -17.61
C PHE A 970 -12.67 27.60 -16.60
N TRP A 971 -12.72 28.93 -16.75
CA TRP A 971 -13.19 29.81 -15.68
C TRP A 971 -14.08 30.99 -16.09
N ARG A 972 -14.14 31.36 -17.38
CA ARG A 972 -14.87 32.58 -17.81
C ARG A 972 -16.19 32.30 -18.50
N ILE A 973 -16.56 31.04 -18.71
CA ILE A 973 -17.90 30.69 -19.20
C ILE A 973 -18.90 30.87 -18.04
N PRO A 974 -20.03 31.60 -18.24
CA PRO A 974 -21.09 31.70 -17.24
C PRO A 974 -21.58 30.32 -16.78
N SER A 975 -21.86 30.17 -15.48
CA SER A 975 -22.28 28.88 -14.89
C SER A 975 -23.59 28.33 -15.43
N GLU A 976 -24.39 29.17 -16.09
CA GLU A 976 -25.66 28.81 -16.73
C GLU A 976 -25.47 28.05 -18.05
N ILE A 977 -24.29 28.15 -18.67
CA ILE A 977 -23.97 27.49 -19.94
C ILE A 977 -23.26 26.17 -19.68
N ASP A 978 -23.78 25.09 -20.25
CA ASP A 978 -23.11 23.79 -20.20
C ASP A 978 -21.84 23.79 -21.04
N SER A 979 -20.70 23.98 -20.37
CA SER A 979 -19.35 23.92 -20.96
C SER A 979 -18.73 22.53 -20.87
N SER A 980 -19.43 21.54 -20.33
CA SER A 980 -18.84 20.25 -19.98
C SER A 980 -18.27 19.47 -21.17
N SER A 981 -18.75 19.71 -22.40
CA SER A 981 -18.34 19.03 -23.62
C SER A 981 -17.02 19.52 -24.23
N PHE A 982 -16.49 20.68 -23.80
CA PHE A 982 -15.30 21.30 -24.43
C PHE A 982 -14.07 20.36 -24.57
N PRO A 983 -13.75 19.47 -23.62
CA PRO A 983 -12.58 18.58 -23.76
C PRO A 983 -12.73 17.59 -24.93
N TRP A 984 -13.96 17.17 -25.21
CA TRP A 984 -14.27 16.28 -26.34
C TRP A 984 -14.25 17.05 -27.65
N ILE A 985 -14.77 18.27 -27.68
CA ILE A 985 -14.72 19.14 -28.87
C ILE A 985 -13.27 19.34 -29.32
N ILE A 986 -12.38 19.76 -28.41
CA ILE A 986 -10.94 19.92 -28.68
C ILE A 986 -10.30 18.62 -29.20
N TRP A 987 -10.67 17.48 -28.61
CA TRP A 987 -10.16 16.17 -29.00
C TRP A 987 -10.63 15.72 -30.38
N TYR A 988 -11.89 15.99 -30.73
CA TYR A 988 -12.47 15.62 -32.01
C TYR A 988 -12.04 16.54 -33.14
N ILE A 989 -11.81 17.84 -32.87
CA ILE A 989 -11.12 18.74 -33.80
C ILE A 989 -9.73 18.20 -34.16
N TRP A 990 -8.97 17.77 -33.13
CA TRP A 990 -7.65 17.17 -33.33
C TRP A 990 -7.69 15.86 -34.13
N LYS A 991 -8.67 14.98 -33.87
CA LYS A 991 -8.87 13.75 -34.66
C LYS A 991 -9.20 14.05 -36.12
N ALA A 992 -10.16 14.93 -36.38
CA ALA A 992 -10.56 15.29 -37.73
C ALA A 992 -9.38 15.86 -38.54
N ARG A 993 -8.52 16.68 -37.90
CA ARG A 993 -7.26 17.15 -38.52
C ARG A 993 -6.31 16.00 -38.86
N ASN A 994 -6.16 15.01 -37.98
CA ASN A 994 -5.28 13.86 -38.25
C ASN A 994 -5.84 12.95 -39.34
N GLU A 995 -7.14 12.68 -39.36
CA GLU A 995 -7.79 11.91 -40.43
C GLU A 995 -7.63 12.61 -41.79
N LYS A 996 -7.70 13.95 -41.83
CA LYS A 996 -7.41 14.70 -43.05
C LYS A 996 -5.96 14.55 -43.51
N ILE A 997 -5.00 14.43 -42.60
CA ILE A 997 -3.57 14.34 -42.96
C ILE A 997 -3.14 12.92 -43.32
N PHE A 998 -3.62 11.92 -42.58
CA PHE A 998 -3.18 10.53 -42.75
C PHE A 998 -4.08 9.74 -43.70
N ASP A 999 -5.37 10.05 -43.72
CA ASP A 999 -6.38 9.29 -44.48
C ASP A 999 -7.04 10.13 -45.60
N ASN A 1000 -6.68 11.42 -45.71
CA ASN A 1000 -7.28 12.42 -46.62
C ASN A 1000 -8.80 12.57 -46.49
N VAL A 1001 -9.37 12.22 -45.33
CA VAL A 1001 -10.81 12.34 -45.04
C VAL A 1001 -11.07 13.70 -44.40
N ASP A 1002 -11.92 14.53 -45.01
CA ASP A 1002 -12.41 15.76 -44.38
C ASP A 1002 -13.79 15.50 -43.80
N LYS A 1003 -13.92 15.70 -42.48
CA LYS A 1003 -15.18 15.48 -41.76
C LYS A 1003 -15.99 16.75 -41.65
N ASP A 1004 -17.30 16.60 -41.79
CA ASP A 1004 -18.22 17.70 -41.60
C ASP A 1004 -18.16 18.25 -40.16
N PRO A 1005 -18.04 19.57 -39.95
CA PRO A 1005 -18.02 20.21 -38.64
C PRO A 1005 -19.17 19.80 -37.71
N LEU A 1006 -20.39 19.65 -38.22
CA LEU A 1006 -21.58 19.30 -37.43
C LEU A 1006 -21.49 17.86 -36.92
N GLU A 1007 -21.03 16.93 -37.77
CA GLU A 1007 -20.80 15.53 -37.37
C GLU A 1007 -19.73 15.40 -36.29
N VAL A 1008 -18.64 16.18 -36.39
CA VAL A 1008 -17.56 16.20 -35.41
C VAL A 1008 -18.07 16.71 -34.05
N LEU A 1009 -18.91 17.76 -34.05
CA LEU A 1009 -19.53 18.30 -32.85
C LEU A 1009 -20.51 17.30 -32.20
N HIS A 1010 -21.43 16.73 -32.98
CA HIS A 1010 -22.38 15.73 -32.48
C HIS A 1010 -21.68 14.52 -31.86
N LEU A 1011 -20.58 14.05 -32.44
CA LEU A 1011 -19.81 12.93 -31.90
C LEU A 1011 -19.13 13.30 -30.57
N ALA A 1012 -18.61 14.52 -30.46
CA ALA A 1012 -18.02 15.03 -29.22
C ALA A 1012 -19.05 15.15 -28.09
N GLU A 1013 -20.21 15.72 -28.36
CA GLU A 1013 -21.30 15.87 -27.39
C GLU A 1013 -21.87 14.51 -26.97
N LYS A 1014 -22.08 13.60 -27.92
CA LYS A 1014 -22.55 12.24 -27.63
C LYS A 1014 -21.58 11.48 -26.71
N GLU A 1015 -20.27 11.60 -26.91
CA GLU A 1015 -19.29 10.99 -26.01
C GLU A 1015 -19.21 11.69 -24.65
N ALA A 1016 -19.34 13.01 -24.60
CA ALA A 1016 -19.36 13.78 -23.35
C ALA A 1016 -20.56 13.37 -22.49
N GLN A 1017 -21.76 13.34 -23.07
CA GLN A 1017 -22.98 12.89 -22.41
C GLN A 1017 -22.86 11.42 -21.96
N ALA A 1018 -22.36 10.54 -22.83
CA ALA A 1018 -22.15 9.13 -22.47
C ALA A 1018 -21.20 8.98 -21.26
N TRP A 1019 -20.13 9.77 -21.20
CA TRP A 1019 -19.21 9.76 -20.07
C TRP A 1019 -19.86 10.30 -18.80
N GLN A 1020 -20.66 11.37 -18.90
CA GLN A 1020 -21.36 11.95 -17.74
C GLN A 1020 -22.39 10.99 -17.16
N VAL A 1021 -23.23 10.37 -17.99
CA VAL A 1021 -24.18 9.34 -17.57
C VAL A 1021 -23.46 8.20 -16.86
N ALA A 1022 -22.37 7.70 -17.47
CA ALA A 1022 -21.57 6.65 -16.86
C ALA A 1022 -20.97 7.06 -15.51
N GLN A 1023 -20.50 8.32 -15.37
CA GLN A 1023 -19.99 8.83 -14.11
C GLN A 1023 -21.09 9.06 -13.07
N SER A 1024 -22.30 9.49 -13.44
CA SER A 1024 -23.43 9.66 -12.52
C SER A 1024 -23.87 8.32 -11.92
N GLU A 1025 -24.01 7.28 -12.74
CA GLU A 1025 -24.25 5.90 -12.28
C GLU A 1025 -23.11 5.37 -11.42
N LEU A 1026 -21.86 5.62 -11.83
CA LEU A 1026 -20.68 5.26 -11.05
C LEU A 1026 -20.66 6.03 -9.73
N HIS A 1027 -21.11 7.27 -9.70
CA HIS A 1027 -21.18 8.09 -8.49
C HIS A 1027 -22.35 7.65 -7.62
N ILE A 1028 -23.42 7.05 -8.15
CA ILE A 1028 -24.50 6.39 -7.40
C ILE A 1028 -24.07 5.01 -6.88
N GLU A 1029 -23.26 4.23 -7.60
CA GLU A 1029 -22.68 2.96 -7.12
C GLU A 1029 -21.53 3.20 -6.13
N ILE A 1030 -20.69 4.19 -6.45
CA ILE A 1030 -19.60 4.65 -5.63
C ILE A 1030 -20.19 5.33 -4.42
N GLN A 1031 -21.10 6.31 -4.47
CA GLN A 1031 -21.84 6.78 -3.28
C GLN A 1031 -22.60 5.64 -2.64
N GLY A 1032 -23.22 4.70 -3.35
CA GLY A 1032 -23.76 3.48 -2.71
C GLY A 1032 -22.70 2.63 -1.95
N SER A 1033 -21.40 2.79 -2.23
CA SER A 1033 -20.24 2.12 -1.57
C SER A 1033 -19.38 3.00 -0.66
N LEU A 1034 -19.29 4.28 -0.98
CA LEU A 1034 -18.57 5.35 -0.34
C LEU A 1034 -19.54 5.99 0.62
N ASP A 1035 -20.83 6.13 0.40
CA ASP A 1035 -21.81 6.39 1.43
C ASP A 1035 -21.83 5.26 2.48
N THR A 1036 -21.63 3.99 2.11
CA THR A 1036 -21.39 2.96 3.15
C THR A 1036 -20.06 3.15 3.92
N VAL A 1037 -19.10 3.93 3.40
CA VAL A 1037 -17.80 4.25 4.03
C VAL A 1037 -17.68 5.73 4.50
N THR A 1038 -18.60 6.62 4.11
CA THR A 1038 -18.51 8.10 4.11
C THR A 1038 -19.86 8.71 4.53
N GLN A 1039 -21.02 8.11 4.22
CA GLN A 1039 -22.23 8.22 5.08
C GLN A 1039 -22.10 7.34 6.34
N ASN A 1040 -20.94 6.72 6.61
CA ASN A 1040 -20.56 6.35 7.99
C ASN A 1040 -19.54 7.33 8.60
N ARG A 1041 -19.35 8.51 7.98
CA ARG A 1041 -18.93 9.74 8.67
C ARG A 1041 -20.02 10.83 8.66
N VAL A 1042 -21.01 10.72 7.78
CA VAL A 1042 -22.24 11.52 7.80
C VAL A 1042 -23.45 10.60 7.56
N ARG A 1043 -23.67 9.66 8.48
CA ARG A 1043 -25.04 9.44 8.96
C ARG A 1043 -25.12 10.41 10.13
N GLU A 1044 -26.27 11.06 10.31
CA GLU A 1044 -26.57 11.66 11.60
C GLU A 1044 -26.12 10.64 12.64
N ILE A 1045 -25.03 10.96 13.37
CA ILE A 1045 -24.86 10.39 14.69
C ILE A 1045 -26.09 10.97 15.37
N SER A 1046 -27.19 10.22 15.36
CA SER A 1046 -28.20 10.38 16.39
C SER A 1046 -27.38 10.16 17.65
N LEU A 1047 -26.94 11.27 18.26
CA LEU A 1047 -26.15 11.27 19.47
C LEU A 1047 -26.86 10.30 20.40
N ASP A 1048 -26.20 9.17 20.68
CA ASP A 1048 -26.84 8.00 21.28
C ASP A 1048 -27.74 8.48 22.42
N SER A 1049 -29.06 8.37 22.25
CA SER A 1049 -30.02 8.94 23.20
C SER A 1049 -29.92 8.31 24.59
N SER A 1050 -29.06 7.28 24.72
CA SER A 1050 -28.72 6.57 25.95
C SER A 1050 -27.48 7.11 26.70
N TYR A 1051 -26.72 8.08 26.16
CA TYR A 1051 -25.61 8.69 26.91
C TYR A 1051 -26.14 9.77 27.87
N PHE A 1052 -26.09 9.49 29.16
CA PHE A 1052 -26.60 10.35 30.25
C PHE A 1052 -25.58 11.39 30.77
N GLY A 1053 -24.35 11.40 30.26
CA GLY A 1053 -23.29 12.36 30.63
C GLY A 1053 -23.31 13.66 29.82
N HIS A 1054 -22.29 14.51 30.02
CA HIS A 1054 -22.16 15.81 29.34
C HIS A 1054 -21.60 15.66 27.91
N ARG A 1055 -22.13 16.42 26.96
CA ARG A 1055 -21.69 16.43 25.56
C ARG A 1055 -21.08 17.78 25.23
N CYS A 1056 -19.76 17.81 25.01
CA CYS A 1056 -19.00 19.03 24.75
C CYS A 1056 -18.50 19.07 23.30
N PHE A 1057 -18.90 20.10 22.55
CA PHE A 1057 -18.51 20.37 21.18
C PHE A 1057 -17.38 21.39 21.17
N VAL A 1058 -16.28 21.16 20.43
CA VAL A 1058 -15.08 22.02 20.43
C VAL A 1058 -14.65 22.41 19.02
N ASP A 1059 -14.12 23.62 18.86
CA ASP A 1059 -13.61 24.14 17.57
C ASP A 1059 -12.51 25.21 17.77
N GLY A 1060 -11.53 25.23 16.86
CA GLY A 1060 -10.45 26.21 16.81
C GLY A 1060 -10.41 27.02 15.51
N SER A 1061 -10.36 28.35 15.62
CA SER A 1061 -10.30 29.28 14.49
C SER A 1061 -8.93 29.96 14.36
N TRP A 1062 -8.36 29.97 13.15
CA TRP A 1062 -7.02 30.50 12.87
C TRP A 1062 -6.92 31.22 11.52
N LYS A 1063 -6.20 32.35 11.46
CA LYS A 1063 -5.77 32.99 10.21
C LYS A 1063 -4.33 33.49 10.31
N LYS A 1064 -3.60 33.43 9.19
CA LYS A 1064 -2.18 33.81 9.11
C LYS A 1064 -1.93 35.30 9.42
N THR A 1065 -2.86 36.17 9.06
CA THR A 1065 -2.75 37.64 9.18
C THR A 1065 -3.12 38.19 10.55
N ASP A 1066 -3.83 37.40 11.36
CA ASP A 1066 -4.50 37.90 12.56
C ASP A 1066 -3.58 37.74 13.79
N ILE A 1067 -3.76 38.58 14.81
CA ILE A 1067 -2.90 38.59 16.02
C ILE A 1067 -3.32 37.49 17.01
N PHE A 1068 -4.59 37.11 16.98
CA PHE A 1068 -5.19 36.10 17.86
C PHE A 1068 -5.70 34.89 17.08
N SER A 1069 -5.75 33.75 17.77
CA SER A 1069 -6.51 32.56 17.40
C SER A 1069 -7.69 32.42 18.33
N GLY A 1070 -8.82 31.91 17.83
CA GLY A 1070 -10.04 31.78 18.62
C GLY A 1070 -10.30 30.34 18.98
N THR A 1071 -10.75 30.11 20.20
CA THR A 1071 -11.15 28.80 20.73
C THR A 1071 -12.61 28.89 21.17
N GLY A 1072 -13.40 27.88 20.83
CA GLY A 1072 -14.81 27.85 21.15
C GLY A 1072 -15.24 26.46 21.58
N TRP A 1073 -16.09 26.39 22.61
CA TRP A 1073 -16.76 25.16 23.00
C TRP A 1073 -18.20 25.39 23.45
N TYR A 1074 -19.02 24.35 23.31
CA TYR A 1074 -20.43 24.35 23.64
C TYR A 1074 -20.79 23.02 24.31
N CYS A 1075 -21.29 23.03 25.54
CA CYS A 1075 -21.59 21.84 26.31
C CYS A 1075 -23.09 21.72 26.63
N THR A 1076 -23.62 20.50 26.54
CA THR A 1076 -25.03 20.17 26.79
C THR A 1076 -25.13 18.98 27.74
N SER A 1077 -26.08 19.02 28.68
CA SER A 1077 -26.36 17.93 29.64
C SER A 1077 -27.64 17.19 29.22
N ALA A 1078 -27.68 15.87 29.44
CA ALA A 1078 -28.87 15.06 29.15
C ALA A 1078 -30.03 15.33 30.13
N ASN A 1079 -29.75 15.94 31.28
CA ASN A 1079 -30.71 16.16 32.36
C ASN A 1079 -31.55 17.45 32.20
N GLY A 1080 -31.45 18.14 31.06
CA GLY A 1080 -32.21 19.37 30.80
C GLY A 1080 -31.64 20.64 31.42
N GLU A 1081 -30.39 20.61 31.87
CA GLU A 1081 -29.67 21.80 32.36
C GLU A 1081 -29.36 22.79 31.21
N MET A 1082 -29.30 24.07 31.54
CA MET A 1082 -28.96 25.13 30.58
C MET A 1082 -27.58 24.87 29.96
N PRO A 1083 -27.44 24.95 28.62
CA PRO A 1083 -26.17 24.69 27.96
C PRO A 1083 -25.12 25.73 28.37
N THR A 1084 -23.92 25.27 28.70
CA THR A 1084 -22.78 26.13 28.97
C THR A 1084 -21.95 26.30 27.70
N MET A 1085 -21.35 27.47 27.52
CA MET A 1085 -20.50 27.73 26.37
C MET A 1085 -19.28 28.55 26.78
N GLY A 1086 -18.20 28.34 26.04
CA GLY A 1086 -16.97 29.09 26.21
C GLY A 1086 -16.49 29.64 24.87
N ALA A 1087 -16.04 30.90 24.89
CA ALA A 1087 -15.26 31.49 23.82
C ALA A 1087 -14.05 32.22 24.41
N ALA A 1088 -12.85 31.92 23.93
CA ALA A 1088 -11.65 32.62 24.33
C ALA A 1088 -10.73 32.87 23.13
N ASN A 1089 -10.13 34.05 23.07
CA ASN A 1089 -9.03 34.28 22.15
C ASN A 1089 -7.70 34.11 22.88
N ILE A 1090 -6.75 33.56 22.14
CA ILE A 1090 -5.39 33.32 22.59
C ILE A 1090 -4.44 33.90 21.56
N ARG A 1091 -3.22 34.24 21.98
CA ARG A 1091 -2.20 34.72 21.04
C ARG A 1091 -2.02 33.73 19.89
N ARG A 1092 -1.83 34.23 18.67
CA ARG A 1092 -1.88 33.40 17.45
C ARG A 1092 -0.99 32.15 17.55
N SER A 1093 -1.62 30.98 17.49
CA SER A 1093 -0.95 29.68 17.45
C SER A 1093 -0.19 29.48 16.12
N LEU A 1094 0.70 28.48 16.04
CA LEU A 1094 1.51 28.23 14.83
C LEU A 1094 0.69 27.83 13.60
N SER A 1095 -0.43 27.14 13.80
CA SER A 1095 -1.25 26.61 12.72
C SER A 1095 -2.69 26.36 13.18
N PRO A 1096 -3.65 26.18 12.25
CA PRO A 1096 -5.02 25.83 12.60
C PRO A 1096 -5.11 24.62 13.51
N LEU A 1097 -4.30 23.58 13.23
CA LEU A 1097 -4.35 22.36 14.02
C LEU A 1097 -3.87 22.57 15.47
N HIS A 1098 -2.97 23.53 15.73
CA HIS A 1098 -2.57 23.85 17.12
C HIS A 1098 -3.74 24.49 17.87
N THR A 1099 -4.44 25.42 17.23
CA THR A 1099 -5.63 26.06 17.79
C THR A 1099 -6.75 25.05 18.10
N GLU A 1100 -6.93 24.02 17.27
CA GLU A 1100 -7.90 22.93 17.55
C GLU A 1100 -7.54 22.15 18.82
N VAL A 1101 -6.25 21.86 19.06
CA VAL A 1101 -5.82 21.17 20.29
C VAL A 1101 -5.99 22.07 21.51
N GLU A 1102 -5.62 23.35 21.38
CA GLU A 1102 -5.75 24.35 22.43
C GLU A 1102 -7.22 24.55 22.81
N ALA A 1103 -8.14 24.52 21.85
CA ALA A 1103 -9.58 24.57 22.10
C ALA A 1103 -10.06 23.36 22.90
N LEU A 1104 -9.60 22.14 22.57
CA LEU A 1104 -9.93 20.94 23.33
C LEU A 1104 -9.37 20.97 24.75
N LEU A 1105 -8.09 21.33 24.93
CA LEU A 1105 -7.47 21.45 26.24
C LEU A 1105 -8.18 22.48 27.11
N TRP A 1106 -8.54 23.63 26.53
CA TRP A 1106 -9.27 24.66 27.25
C TRP A 1106 -10.66 24.18 27.66
N ALA A 1107 -11.38 23.49 26.77
CA ALA A 1107 -12.66 22.89 27.09
C ALA A 1107 -12.54 21.84 28.21
N MET A 1108 -11.52 20.97 28.18
CA MET A 1108 -11.26 20.00 29.24
C MET A 1108 -11.04 20.68 30.59
N LYS A 1109 -10.19 21.71 30.66
CA LYS A 1109 -9.95 22.48 31.89
C LYS A 1109 -11.20 23.18 32.41
N CYS A 1110 -12.04 23.70 31.52
CA CYS A 1110 -13.33 24.27 31.92
C CYS A 1110 -14.28 23.22 32.50
N MET A 1111 -14.31 22.00 31.95
CA MET A 1111 -15.15 20.92 32.48
C MET A 1111 -14.63 20.40 33.83
N ILE A 1112 -13.32 20.24 33.97
CA ILE A 1112 -12.65 19.89 35.24
C ILE A 1112 -12.97 20.94 36.31
N GLY A 1113 -12.80 22.24 35.99
CA GLY A 1113 -13.10 23.33 36.93
C GLY A 1113 -14.58 23.46 37.28
N ALA A 1114 -15.48 22.87 36.48
CA ALA A 1114 -16.92 22.78 36.76
C ALA A 1114 -17.32 21.46 37.45
N ASP A 1115 -16.34 20.62 37.84
CA ASP A 1115 -16.52 19.29 38.45
C ASP A 1115 -17.30 18.29 37.58
N ASN A 1116 -17.23 18.45 36.25
CA ASN A 1116 -17.86 17.55 35.28
C ASN A 1116 -16.89 16.46 34.81
N GLN A 1117 -16.96 15.28 35.45
CA GLN A 1117 -16.00 14.19 35.21
C GLN A 1117 -16.45 13.15 34.15
N ASP A 1118 -17.73 13.11 33.77
CA ASP A 1118 -18.27 12.24 32.70
C ASP A 1118 -18.64 13.09 31.46
N VAL A 1119 -17.73 13.17 30.50
CA VAL A 1119 -17.85 14.06 29.33
C VAL A 1119 -17.45 13.36 28.03
N ALA A 1120 -18.35 13.42 27.04
CA ALA A 1120 -18.09 13.06 25.66
C ALA A 1120 -17.77 14.32 24.83
N PHE A 1121 -16.57 14.37 24.26
CA PHE A 1121 -16.10 15.46 23.42
C PHE A 1121 -16.34 15.18 21.93
N PHE A 1122 -16.71 16.22 21.18
CA PHE A 1122 -17.00 16.16 19.74
C PHE A 1122 -16.26 17.26 18.98
N THR A 1123 -15.66 16.89 17.84
CA THR A 1123 -14.91 17.82 16.96
C THR A 1123 -15.14 17.46 15.49
N ASP A 1124 -15.07 18.42 14.58
CA ASP A 1124 -15.05 18.15 13.12
C ASP A 1124 -13.63 17.91 12.57
N CYS A 1125 -12.60 18.06 13.42
CA CYS A 1125 -11.20 17.89 13.06
C CYS A 1125 -10.76 16.41 13.17
N SER A 1126 -10.72 15.71 12.04
CA SER A 1126 -10.28 14.30 12.03
C SER A 1126 -8.81 14.08 12.37
N ASP A 1127 -7.96 15.10 12.23
CA ASP A 1127 -6.54 15.03 12.63
C ASP A 1127 -6.42 15.08 14.16
N LEU A 1128 -7.25 15.87 14.86
CA LEU A 1128 -7.32 15.93 16.33
C LEU A 1128 -7.72 14.58 16.94
N VAL A 1129 -8.78 13.94 16.41
CA VAL A 1129 -9.22 12.60 16.88
C VAL A 1129 -8.10 11.56 16.75
N LYS A 1130 -7.37 11.55 15.62
CA LYS A 1130 -6.23 10.64 15.41
C LYS A 1130 -5.09 10.94 16.37
N MET A 1131 -4.84 12.22 16.63
CA MET A 1131 -3.77 12.66 17.51
C MET A 1131 -4.01 12.19 18.95
N VAL A 1132 -5.24 12.30 19.47
CA VAL A 1132 -5.61 11.78 20.80
C VAL A 1132 -5.62 10.24 20.83
N SER A 1133 -6.03 9.60 19.74
CA SER A 1133 -6.07 8.13 19.63
C SER A 1133 -4.67 7.49 19.50
N SER A 1134 -3.69 8.22 18.97
CA SER A 1134 -2.34 7.71 18.67
C SER A 1134 -1.28 8.81 18.86
N PRO A 1135 -1.04 9.26 20.10
CA PRO A 1135 -0.23 10.44 20.39
C PRO A 1135 1.23 10.31 19.94
N THR A 1136 1.78 9.10 19.93
CA THR A 1136 3.16 8.81 19.48
C THR A 1136 3.39 9.10 18.00
N GLU A 1137 2.34 9.15 17.18
CA GLU A 1137 2.46 9.47 15.74
C GLU A 1137 2.55 10.98 15.46
N TRP A 1138 2.36 11.83 16.49
CA TRP A 1138 2.27 13.28 16.37
C TRP A 1138 3.32 14.02 17.24
N PRO A 1139 4.63 13.76 17.05
CA PRO A 1139 5.68 14.38 17.85
C PRO A 1139 5.70 15.92 17.78
N ALA A 1140 5.14 16.55 16.74
CA ALA A 1140 5.01 18.02 16.69
C ALA A 1140 4.10 18.60 17.78
N PHE A 1141 3.21 17.78 18.36
CA PHE A 1141 2.23 18.17 19.36
C PHE A 1141 2.50 17.50 20.72
N SER A 1142 3.71 16.95 20.93
CA SER A 1142 4.02 16.19 22.14
C SER A 1142 3.76 16.98 23.42
N VAL A 1143 3.99 18.30 23.39
CA VAL A 1143 3.72 19.22 24.50
C VAL A 1143 2.23 19.21 24.86
N TYR A 1144 1.34 19.52 23.90
CA TYR A 1144 -0.10 19.51 24.13
C TYR A 1144 -0.66 18.13 24.49
N LEU A 1145 -0.08 17.06 23.95
CA LEU A 1145 -0.56 15.69 24.21
C LEU A 1145 -0.25 15.21 25.63
N GLU A 1146 0.76 15.77 26.27
CA GLU A 1146 1.05 15.52 27.68
C GLU A 1146 0.06 16.21 28.60
N ASP A 1147 -0.21 17.50 28.34
CA ASP A 1147 -1.27 18.23 29.04
C ASP A 1147 -2.61 17.50 28.89
N LEU A 1148 -2.93 17.04 27.67
CA LEU A 1148 -4.15 16.28 27.41
C LEU A 1148 -4.18 14.96 28.18
N LYS A 1149 -3.04 14.27 28.31
CA LYS A 1149 -2.96 13.02 29.07
C LYS A 1149 -3.19 13.28 30.55
N SER A 1150 -2.59 14.34 31.10
CA SER A 1150 -2.79 14.75 32.49
C SER A 1150 -4.26 15.10 32.75
N ASP A 1151 -4.83 15.99 31.94
CA ASP A 1151 -6.23 16.42 32.08
C ASP A 1151 -7.18 15.22 31.90
N LYS A 1152 -6.85 14.26 31.03
CA LYS A 1152 -7.65 13.04 30.81
C LYS A 1152 -7.73 12.13 32.05
N GLU A 1153 -6.72 12.11 32.91
CA GLU A 1153 -6.71 11.28 34.13
C GLU A 1153 -7.72 11.76 35.18
N GLU A 1154 -8.22 13.00 35.05
CA GLU A 1154 -9.23 13.59 35.95
C GLU A 1154 -10.69 13.28 35.54
N PHE A 1155 -10.92 12.70 34.36
CA PHE A 1155 -12.25 12.31 33.90
C PHE A 1155 -12.55 10.83 34.24
N SER A 1156 -13.72 10.56 34.83
CA SER A 1156 -14.21 9.20 35.06
C SER A 1156 -14.57 8.50 33.74
N ASN A 1157 -15.02 9.26 32.75
CA ASN A 1157 -15.29 8.78 31.41
C ASN A 1157 -14.97 9.87 30.37
N PHE A 1158 -14.02 9.54 29.47
CA PHE A 1158 -13.56 10.42 28.40
C PHE A 1158 -13.71 9.73 27.05
N SER A 1159 -14.40 10.39 26.11
CA SER A 1159 -14.42 9.99 24.71
C SER A 1159 -14.26 11.20 23.79
N LEU A 1160 -13.62 11.01 22.63
CA LEU A 1160 -13.48 12.05 21.61
C LEU A 1160 -13.91 11.49 20.26
N SER A 1161 -14.95 12.09 19.67
CA SER A 1161 -15.59 11.58 18.45
C SER A 1161 -15.60 12.62 17.32
N LEU A 1162 -15.53 12.13 16.07
CA LEU A 1162 -15.59 12.96 14.87
C LEU A 1162 -17.05 13.23 14.49
N ILE A 1163 -17.40 14.50 14.29
CA ILE A 1163 -18.73 14.93 13.81
C ILE A 1163 -18.62 15.68 12.47
N PRO A 1164 -19.71 15.77 11.68
CA PRO A 1164 -19.76 16.61 10.50
C PRO A 1164 -19.66 18.09 10.90
N ARG A 1165 -19.03 18.92 10.05
CA ARG A 1165 -18.95 20.38 10.29
C ARG A 1165 -20.31 21.07 10.44
N SER A 1166 -21.35 20.55 9.77
CA SER A 1166 -22.73 21.02 9.92
C SER A 1166 -23.30 20.81 11.32
N ALA A 1167 -22.75 19.87 12.11
CA ALA A 1167 -23.13 19.61 13.49
C ALA A 1167 -22.30 20.43 14.51
N ASN A 1168 -21.16 21.01 14.10
CA ASN A 1168 -20.26 21.77 14.99
C ASN A 1168 -20.40 23.30 14.85
N VAL A 1169 -21.49 23.79 14.24
CA VAL A 1169 -21.63 25.21 13.85
C VAL A 1169 -21.56 26.17 15.04
N LYS A 1170 -22.08 25.79 16.21
CA LYS A 1170 -22.07 26.64 17.41
C LYS A 1170 -20.65 26.91 17.91
N ALA A 1171 -19.83 25.88 18.05
CA ALA A 1171 -18.45 26.02 18.50
C ALA A 1171 -17.60 26.77 17.46
N ASP A 1172 -17.76 26.49 16.16
CA ASP A 1172 -17.07 27.19 15.05
C ASP A 1172 -17.41 28.69 15.01
N ASN A 1173 -18.68 29.06 15.23
CA ASN A 1173 -19.09 30.47 15.28
C ASN A 1173 -18.46 31.21 16.48
N LEU A 1174 -18.48 30.59 17.67
CA LEU A 1174 -17.84 31.15 18.87
C LEU A 1174 -16.35 31.39 18.64
N ALA A 1175 -15.65 30.37 18.11
CA ALA A 1175 -14.22 30.46 17.80
C ALA A 1175 -13.90 31.53 16.74
N ARG A 1176 -14.73 31.67 15.69
CA ARG A 1176 -14.49 32.67 14.63
C ARG A 1176 -14.65 34.11 15.09
N LYS A 1177 -15.61 34.39 15.95
CA LYS A 1177 -15.94 35.74 16.41
C LYS A 1177 -14.97 36.24 17.46
N ILE A 1178 -14.67 35.41 18.46
CA ILE A 1178 -13.71 35.81 19.49
C ILE A 1178 -12.31 36.09 18.91
N ARG A 1179 -11.96 35.41 17.81
CA ARG A 1179 -10.72 35.63 17.05
C ARG A 1179 -10.61 37.03 16.43
N THR A 1180 -11.73 37.65 16.05
CA THR A 1180 -11.73 38.98 15.43
C THR A 1180 -11.64 40.12 16.45
N GLU A 1181 -11.77 39.80 17.74
CA GLU A 1181 -11.69 40.80 18.80
C GLU A 1181 -10.27 41.34 18.96
N PRO A 1182 -10.11 42.67 19.14
CA PRO A 1182 -8.79 43.31 19.19
C PRO A 1182 -8.09 43.14 20.55
N HIS A 1183 -8.78 42.63 21.57
CA HIS A 1183 -8.27 42.55 22.95
C HIS A 1183 -8.40 41.11 23.47
N HIS A 1184 -7.63 40.74 24.49
CA HIS A 1184 -7.72 39.41 25.08
C HIS A 1184 -9.06 39.24 25.81
N ILE A 1185 -9.88 38.28 25.40
CA ILE A 1185 -11.21 38.02 25.95
C ILE A 1185 -11.34 36.53 26.24
N THR A 1186 -11.75 36.22 27.46
CA THR A 1186 -12.13 34.87 27.91
C THR A 1186 -13.55 34.95 28.45
N TYR A 1187 -14.45 34.17 27.87
CA TYR A 1187 -15.86 34.13 28.23
C TYR A 1187 -16.29 32.68 28.47
N VAL A 1188 -16.90 32.42 29.62
CA VAL A 1188 -17.52 31.12 29.99
C VAL A 1188 -18.82 31.43 30.71
N ASN A 1189 -19.96 31.09 30.12
CA ASN A 1189 -21.27 31.33 30.74
C ASN A 1189 -22.38 30.46 30.11
N ASN A 1190 -23.57 30.48 30.69
CA ASN A 1190 -24.78 29.84 30.17
C ASN A 1190 -25.73 30.82 29.42
N ILE A 1191 -25.48 32.14 29.49
CA ILE A 1191 -26.30 33.16 28.82
C ILE A 1191 -25.56 33.73 27.60
N PRO A 1192 -25.97 33.42 26.36
CA PRO A 1192 -25.33 33.94 25.16
C PRO A 1192 -25.35 35.48 25.12
N GLN A 1193 -24.19 36.14 25.03
CA GLN A 1193 -24.12 37.60 24.83
C GLN A 1193 -24.33 37.97 23.36
N GLU A 1194 -25.04 39.06 23.10
CA GLU A 1194 -25.43 39.48 21.73
C GLU A 1194 -24.23 39.68 20.79
N TRP A 1195 -23.06 40.11 21.29
CA TRP A 1195 -21.86 40.27 20.45
C TRP A 1195 -21.20 38.94 20.04
N LEU A 1196 -21.57 37.82 20.66
CA LEU A 1196 -21.10 36.47 20.32
C LEU A 1196 -21.99 35.77 19.26
N PHE A 1197 -23.17 36.29 18.90
CA PHE A 1197 -24.17 35.61 18.02
C PHE A 1197 -24.53 36.31 16.70
#